data_AF-A0A165KY43-F1
#
_entry.id   AF-A0A165KY43-F1
#
_cell.length_a   1.000
_cell.length_b   1.000
_cell.length_c   1.000
_cell.angle_alpha   90.00
_cell.angle_beta   90.00
_cell.angle_gamma   90.00
#
_symmetry.space_group_name_H-M   'P 1'
#
loop_
_entity.id
_entity.type
_entity.pdbx_description
1 polymer ?
#
loop_
_entity_poly.entity_id
_entity_poly.type
_entity_poly.pdbx_seq_one_letter_code
_entity_poly.pdbx_strand_id
1 'polypeptide(L)'
;MAQVGRIERIQANTREVIVKNEKPKPIAVGIDEESLPLTRLNDHHGVSAREKESINITDFAQKNFSATRAAEFPNKLRDHLLTRLLKKDYDGDETTYSTEERLRLIIDKNRMYEHKTMQINYTTYDVRRGQDIIHVGTDRCDVMMLSCEDGPNAHPFWYARVLGIYHVNACLAGQDKDTQLYFLHVRWFGRDDIDDGRRRLTRIGWDEENEYGFIDPAYILRACHIAPAFAHGTAPFRAALRRAEEEDYNYYYVFRWSDRDLLMRFRGDGIGHQVLLSKPYKEPSAPAAATGSEPEPTEEGTRDGGVERGSEAGLAGYEIDVDLEARREAGDSDDELDGDAQGNEKEEVHHDSPTKRRGDGDVSEQRALSRRRGCWFVSACCVRTGIEGYSRANEGASSAVGWCVLWGRPFALHVDDRGMFWGTISGGAPGDEIWLDRSWNEGKNWDGGSSLGRTSTPSGATSTRTVLFAARDPKSLLYGGALRACGRAVTGAGGACTSWARPAADRAAAAADALMWAYQPDTAWWLASWWNSAVTITTLMDWMWVTGRRDYIWAVDRTFEVNKVPMAAGVKSGDELLGDFTSRAIDDSAWWGMAWVRAYDLTGNKKYLDEAVIIANYVHGFWDTSTCNGGVWWDGERTYKNAVTIGLYIRLTAVLHNRISGDTTWRDRAITAWNWFDKSGMVNADGLVNDGINHDCKNNGQPVHSYNQGLAIGGALEVYRITGNSSTLDAAKRLADAAMNSSVLTVDGVLTEACDTPDKVCNDNGKQFKGIFMRYFGDLANATRVDKYTAYVRKQADSVWSKDRDSLNRLGQRWNGVDNADFPNARDWRTQASAMGALVAAIGL
;
A
#
# COMPACT_ATOMS: atom_id res chain seq x y z
N MET A 1 -25.48 -15.63 -5.84
CA MET A 1 -24.86 -15.57 -4.48
C MET A 1 -25.27 -16.75 -3.59
N ALA A 2 -26.56 -17.02 -3.36
CA ALA A 2 -27.02 -18.04 -2.41
C ALA A 2 -26.40 -19.45 -2.59
N GLN A 3 -26.15 -19.87 -3.84
CA GLN A 3 -25.58 -21.19 -4.15
C GLN A 3 -24.09 -21.31 -3.76
N VAL A 4 -23.31 -20.23 -3.90
CA VAL A 4 -21.89 -20.18 -3.51
C VAL A 4 -21.75 -20.26 -1.99
N GLY A 5 -22.59 -19.52 -1.24
CA GLY A 5 -22.64 -19.60 0.22
C GLY A 5 -23.09 -20.96 0.76
N ARG A 6 -23.68 -21.83 -0.07
CA ARG A 6 -24.01 -23.22 0.29
C ARG A 6 -22.78 -24.13 0.13
N ILE A 7 -21.97 -23.93 -0.91
CA ILE A 7 -20.71 -24.65 -1.13
C ILE A 7 -19.69 -24.33 -0.04
N GLU A 8 -19.54 -23.06 0.33
CA GLU A 8 -18.63 -22.63 1.41
C GLU A 8 -19.00 -23.23 2.77
N ARG A 9 -20.30 -23.32 3.11
CA ARG A 9 -20.75 -24.01 4.34
C ARG A 9 -20.47 -25.50 4.30
N ILE A 10 -20.61 -26.14 3.14
CA ILE A 10 -20.24 -27.55 2.97
C ILE A 10 -18.73 -27.72 3.18
N GLN A 11 -17.89 -26.93 2.51
CA GLN A 11 -16.42 -26.98 2.65
C GLN A 11 -15.93 -26.66 4.07
N ALA A 12 -16.55 -25.69 4.77
CA ALA A 12 -16.25 -25.38 6.16
C ALA A 12 -16.61 -26.55 7.10
N ASN A 13 -17.81 -27.13 6.95
CA ASN A 13 -18.22 -28.29 7.73
C ASN A 13 -17.35 -29.52 7.42
N THR A 14 -16.96 -29.75 6.17
CA THR A 14 -16.05 -30.85 5.80
C THR A 14 -14.66 -30.66 6.44
N ARG A 15 -14.13 -29.42 6.51
CA ARG A 15 -12.88 -29.14 7.22
C ARG A 15 -12.99 -29.39 8.73
N GLU A 16 -14.09 -29.00 9.38
CA GLU A 16 -14.29 -29.31 10.81
C GLU A 16 -14.45 -30.80 11.10
N VAL A 17 -15.12 -31.56 10.21
CA VAL A 17 -15.34 -33.00 10.40
C VAL A 17 -14.06 -33.81 10.21
N ILE A 18 -13.21 -33.44 9.23
CA ILE A 18 -11.91 -34.10 9.03
C ILE A 18 -10.99 -33.86 10.24
N VAL A 19 -10.90 -32.62 10.74
CA VAL A 19 -10.06 -32.26 11.89
C VAL A 19 -10.52 -32.93 13.20
N LYS A 20 -11.79 -33.33 13.33
CA LYS A 20 -12.33 -33.99 14.54
C LYS A 20 -12.23 -35.52 14.54
N ASN A 21 -12.09 -36.18 13.38
CA ASN A 21 -12.21 -37.64 13.27
C ASN A 21 -10.92 -38.40 12.94
N GLU A 22 -9.83 -37.73 12.55
CA GLU A 22 -8.54 -38.40 12.31
C GLU A 22 -7.68 -38.43 13.58
N LYS A 23 -7.67 -39.57 14.28
CA LYS A 23 -6.50 -39.94 15.11
C LYS A 23 -5.33 -40.17 14.16
N PRO A 24 -4.17 -39.52 14.34
CA PRO A 24 -3.05 -39.66 13.42
C PRO A 24 -2.51 -41.09 13.48
N LYS A 25 -2.70 -41.85 12.40
CA LYS A 25 -1.84 -43.01 12.12
C LYS A 25 -0.50 -42.47 11.62
N PRO A 26 0.64 -42.87 12.20
CA PRO A 26 1.94 -42.47 11.68
C PRO A 26 2.17 -43.13 10.32
N ILE A 27 1.92 -42.39 9.25
CA ILE A 27 2.42 -42.74 7.92
C ILE A 27 3.91 -42.41 7.93
N ALA A 28 4.75 -43.44 7.99
CA ALA A 28 6.20 -43.31 7.90
C ALA A 28 6.62 -42.95 6.47
N VAL A 29 6.43 -41.69 6.09
CA VAL A 29 7.18 -41.03 5.03
C VAL A 29 8.18 -40.12 5.72
N GLY A 30 9.47 -40.25 5.39
CA GLY A 30 10.51 -39.42 5.98
C GLY A 30 10.34 -37.96 5.57
N ILE A 31 9.78 -37.15 6.46
CA ILE A 31 9.71 -35.70 6.31
C ILE A 31 11.06 -35.13 6.79
N ASP A 32 11.94 -34.81 5.85
CA ASP A 32 12.99 -33.82 6.10
C ASP A 32 12.30 -32.45 6.16
N GLU A 33 12.25 -31.83 7.34
CA GLU A 33 11.40 -30.65 7.60
C GLU A 33 11.88 -29.41 6.79
N GLU A 34 11.30 -29.24 5.60
CA GLU A 34 11.28 -27.98 4.83
C GLU A 34 10.35 -26.97 5.54
N SER A 35 10.76 -26.55 6.75
CA SER A 35 10.12 -25.47 7.49
C SER A 35 10.33 -24.15 6.75
N LEU A 36 9.36 -23.81 5.88
CA LEU A 36 9.22 -22.46 5.35
C LEU A 36 9.21 -21.47 6.53
N PRO A 37 10.00 -20.38 6.48
CA PRO A 37 9.94 -19.36 7.51
C PRO A 37 8.51 -18.80 7.57
N LEU A 38 8.11 -18.30 8.75
CA LEU A 38 6.85 -17.56 8.90
C LEU A 38 6.89 -16.30 8.03
N THR A 39 6.41 -16.41 6.79
CA THR A 39 6.27 -15.30 5.85
C THR A 39 5.43 -14.23 6.54
N ARG A 40 5.96 -13.01 6.69
CA ARG A 40 5.22 -11.96 7.40
C ARG A 40 3.97 -11.66 6.58
N LEU A 41 2.84 -11.38 7.24
CA LEU A 41 1.56 -11.05 6.59
C LEU A 41 1.60 -9.84 5.63
N ASN A 42 2.74 -9.14 5.56
CA ASN A 42 3.00 -8.00 4.69
C ASN A 42 3.96 -8.31 3.53
N ASP A 43 4.69 -9.41 3.57
CA ASP A 43 5.55 -9.85 2.46
C ASP A 43 4.66 -10.47 1.38
N HIS A 44 4.86 -10.14 0.10
CA HIS A 44 4.02 -10.67 -0.99
C HIS A 44 4.15 -12.18 -1.18
N HIS A 45 5.38 -12.69 -1.04
CA HIS A 45 5.68 -14.09 -1.23
C HIS A 45 6.76 -14.55 -0.25
N GLY A 46 6.74 -15.84 0.07
CA GLY A 46 7.71 -16.48 0.94
C GLY A 46 8.28 -17.74 0.30
N VAL A 47 9.60 -17.80 0.21
CA VAL A 47 10.37 -18.94 -0.28
C VAL A 47 11.53 -19.16 0.69
N SER A 48 12.00 -20.39 0.83
CA SER A 48 13.18 -20.70 1.63
C SER A 48 14.42 -19.95 1.11
N ALA A 49 15.25 -19.44 2.02
CA ALA A 49 16.55 -18.85 1.68
C ALA A 49 17.71 -19.87 1.76
N ARG A 50 17.42 -21.17 1.97
CA ARG A 50 18.46 -22.21 2.11
C ARG A 50 19.12 -22.53 0.76
N GLU A 51 20.44 -22.66 0.78
CA GLU A 51 21.28 -23.00 -0.38
C GLU A 51 21.61 -24.52 -0.45
N LYS A 52 20.68 -25.39 -0.04
CA LYS A 52 20.91 -26.84 0.09
C LYS A 52 20.96 -27.55 -1.27
N GLU A 53 19.92 -27.40 -2.08
CA GLU A 53 19.78 -28.09 -3.38
C GLU A 53 20.34 -27.24 -4.53
N SER A 54 21.66 -27.15 -4.62
CA SER A 54 22.35 -26.35 -5.65
C SER A 54 22.46 -27.09 -6.99
N ILE A 55 22.10 -26.43 -8.08
CA ILE A 55 22.07 -26.96 -9.44
C ILE A 55 22.88 -26.03 -10.36
N ASN A 56 23.78 -26.59 -11.17
CA ASN A 56 24.44 -25.83 -12.23
C ASN A 56 23.45 -25.56 -13.37
N ILE A 57 23.30 -24.28 -13.74
CA ILE A 57 22.31 -23.82 -14.73
C ILE A 57 22.55 -24.47 -16.11
N THR A 58 23.81 -24.67 -16.50
CA THR A 58 24.17 -25.25 -17.80
C THR A 58 23.90 -26.75 -17.84
N ASP A 59 24.26 -27.47 -16.77
CA ASP A 59 24.04 -28.92 -16.67
C ASP A 59 22.54 -29.24 -16.60
N PHE A 60 21.76 -28.40 -15.88
CA PHE A 60 20.30 -28.46 -15.88
C PHE A 60 19.73 -28.28 -17.28
N ALA A 61 20.21 -27.29 -18.02
CA ALA A 61 19.73 -27.02 -19.37
C ALA A 61 20.02 -28.20 -20.33
N GLN A 62 21.21 -28.78 -20.26
CA GLN A 62 21.59 -29.95 -21.07
C GLN A 62 20.83 -31.23 -20.69
N LYS A 63 20.55 -31.43 -19.40
CA LYS A 63 19.82 -32.62 -18.91
C LYS A 63 18.33 -32.59 -19.24
N ASN A 64 17.71 -31.41 -19.23
CA ASN A 64 16.25 -31.26 -19.26
C ASN A 64 15.70 -30.74 -20.59
N PHE A 65 16.53 -30.41 -21.59
CA PHE A 65 16.06 -29.88 -22.87
C PHE A 65 16.82 -30.47 -24.08
N SER A 66 16.20 -30.39 -25.26
CA SER A 66 16.87 -30.67 -26.53
C SER A 66 18.04 -29.71 -26.77
N ALA A 67 19.04 -30.11 -27.56
CA ALA A 67 20.28 -29.34 -27.75
C ALA A 67 20.07 -27.85 -28.10
N THR A 68 19.09 -27.53 -28.95
CA THR A 68 18.74 -26.14 -29.28
C THR A 68 18.23 -25.37 -28.06
N ARG A 69 17.26 -25.94 -27.33
CA ARG A 69 16.66 -25.30 -26.15
C ARG A 69 17.61 -25.24 -24.96
N ALA A 70 18.51 -26.22 -24.82
CA ALA A 70 19.58 -26.22 -23.82
C ALA A 70 20.56 -25.05 -24.02
N ALA A 71 20.74 -24.56 -25.25
CA ALA A 71 21.53 -23.37 -25.53
C ALA A 71 20.75 -22.05 -25.30
N GLU A 72 19.42 -22.07 -25.40
CA GLU A 72 18.56 -20.91 -25.19
C GLU A 72 18.26 -20.65 -23.71
N PHE A 73 18.00 -21.70 -22.91
CA PHE A 73 17.57 -21.58 -21.51
C PHE A 73 18.51 -20.70 -20.65
N PRO A 74 19.85 -20.87 -20.68
CA PRO A 74 20.76 -20.03 -19.90
C PRO A 74 20.86 -18.57 -20.39
N ASN A 75 20.40 -18.28 -21.61
CA ASN A 75 20.34 -16.92 -22.15
C ASN A 75 19.02 -16.24 -21.75
N LYS A 76 17.88 -16.92 -21.91
CA LYS A 76 16.57 -16.42 -21.42
C LYS A 76 16.60 -16.14 -19.91
N LEU A 77 17.20 -17.03 -19.11
CA LEU A 77 17.33 -16.82 -17.67
C LEU A 77 18.20 -15.60 -17.34
N ARG A 78 19.31 -15.39 -18.08
CA ARG A 78 20.14 -14.19 -17.91
C ARG A 78 19.39 -12.92 -18.29
N ASP A 79 18.60 -12.95 -19.36
CA ASP A 79 17.80 -11.81 -19.80
C ASP A 79 16.76 -11.42 -18.75
N HIS A 80 16.03 -12.39 -18.21
CA HIS A 80 15.08 -12.21 -17.10
C HIS A 80 15.74 -11.58 -15.85
N LEU A 81 16.85 -12.15 -15.39
CA LEU A 81 17.58 -11.66 -14.21
C LEU A 81 18.19 -10.26 -14.44
N LEU A 82 18.69 -9.99 -15.64
CA LEU A 82 19.29 -8.71 -16.01
C LEU A 82 18.22 -7.60 -16.09
N THR A 83 17.05 -7.87 -16.67
CA THR A 83 15.89 -6.95 -16.67
C THR A 83 15.51 -6.54 -15.25
N ARG A 84 15.50 -7.49 -14.30
CA ARG A 84 15.20 -7.23 -12.88
C ARG A 84 16.28 -6.40 -12.17
N LEU A 85 17.56 -6.73 -12.35
CA LEU A 85 18.67 -5.95 -11.77
C LEU A 85 18.77 -4.54 -12.36
N LEU A 86 18.40 -4.35 -13.63
CA LEU A 86 18.27 -3.06 -14.29
C LEU A 86 16.98 -2.30 -13.94
N LYS A 87 16.08 -2.89 -13.12
CA LYS A 87 14.79 -2.31 -12.70
C LYS A 87 13.89 -1.87 -13.85
N LYS A 88 13.87 -2.64 -14.93
CA LYS A 88 12.91 -2.47 -16.03
C LYS A 88 11.59 -3.16 -15.70
N ASP A 89 10.51 -2.69 -16.32
CA ASP A 89 9.21 -3.37 -16.26
C ASP A 89 9.29 -4.77 -16.89
N TYR A 90 8.47 -5.71 -16.39
CA TYR A 90 8.37 -7.06 -16.94
C TYR A 90 7.46 -7.09 -18.17
N ASP A 91 7.96 -7.68 -19.25
CA ASP A 91 7.35 -7.71 -20.58
C ASP A 91 7.04 -9.14 -21.08
N GLY A 92 7.01 -10.13 -20.18
CA GLY A 92 6.81 -11.53 -20.56
C GLY A 92 8.09 -12.27 -21.00
N ASP A 93 9.27 -11.74 -20.64
CA ASP A 93 10.58 -12.17 -21.14
C ASP A 93 10.78 -11.91 -22.66
N GLU A 94 10.12 -10.88 -23.21
CA GLU A 94 10.32 -10.43 -24.59
C GLU A 94 11.65 -9.67 -24.78
N THR A 95 12.12 -8.94 -23.75
CA THR A 95 13.40 -8.23 -23.78
C THR A 95 14.56 -9.23 -23.88
N THR A 96 15.35 -9.10 -24.95
CA THR A 96 16.60 -9.84 -25.14
C THR A 96 17.81 -8.91 -25.10
N TYR A 97 18.94 -9.41 -24.60
CA TYR A 97 20.19 -8.65 -24.50
C TYR A 97 21.27 -9.17 -25.45
N SER A 98 22.28 -8.34 -25.72
CA SER A 98 23.51 -8.78 -26.39
C SER A 98 24.36 -9.68 -25.49
N THR A 99 25.29 -10.43 -26.09
CA THR A 99 26.27 -11.24 -25.33
C THR A 99 27.10 -10.39 -24.37
N GLU A 100 27.49 -9.18 -24.77
CA GLU A 100 28.27 -8.26 -23.94
C GLU A 100 27.48 -7.75 -22.72
N GLU A 101 26.17 -7.51 -22.88
CA GLU A 101 25.30 -7.14 -21.77
C GLU A 101 25.05 -8.31 -20.82
N ARG A 102 24.81 -9.52 -21.36
CA ARG A 102 24.70 -10.75 -20.55
C ARG A 102 25.96 -11.05 -19.74
N LEU A 103 27.15 -10.70 -20.26
CA LEU A 103 28.42 -10.84 -19.55
C LEU A 103 28.58 -9.85 -18.38
N ARG A 104 27.75 -8.81 -18.28
CA ARG A 104 27.69 -7.94 -17.10
C ARG A 104 26.94 -8.57 -15.93
N LEU A 105 26.14 -9.61 -16.18
CA LEU A 105 25.44 -10.35 -15.13
C LEU A 105 26.36 -11.44 -14.56
N ILE A 106 26.74 -11.28 -13.29
CA ILE A 106 27.49 -12.28 -12.54
C ILE A 106 26.49 -13.10 -11.72
N ILE A 107 26.48 -14.41 -11.91
CA ILE A 107 25.69 -15.37 -11.12
C ILE A 107 26.69 -16.23 -10.35
N ASP A 108 26.56 -16.31 -9.02
CA ASP A 108 27.53 -17.03 -8.19
C ASP A 108 27.65 -18.50 -8.64
N LYS A 109 28.88 -18.91 -8.95
CA LYS A 109 29.29 -20.24 -9.44
C LYS A 109 28.45 -20.81 -10.60
N ASN A 110 27.70 -19.99 -11.36
CA ASN A 110 26.69 -20.45 -12.34
C ASN A 110 25.65 -21.41 -11.73
N ARG A 111 25.29 -21.20 -10.44
CA ARG A 111 24.34 -22.04 -9.69
C ARG A 111 23.00 -21.34 -9.50
N MET A 112 21.95 -22.15 -9.51
CA MET A 112 20.62 -21.83 -8.98
C MET A 112 20.28 -22.86 -7.90
N TYR A 113 19.42 -22.50 -6.94
CA TYR A 113 19.02 -23.36 -5.84
C TYR A 113 17.53 -23.68 -5.95
N GLU A 114 17.17 -24.96 -5.91
CA GLU A 114 15.79 -25.45 -6.06
C GLU A 114 15.03 -25.45 -4.73
N HIS A 115 13.74 -25.11 -4.80
CA HIS A 115 12.77 -25.19 -3.69
C HIS A 115 11.54 -25.97 -4.12
N LYS A 116 10.89 -26.70 -3.21
CA LYS A 116 9.64 -27.41 -3.52
C LYS A 116 8.39 -26.59 -3.28
N THR A 117 8.45 -25.60 -2.38
CA THR A 117 7.30 -24.83 -1.91
C THR A 117 7.51 -23.31 -1.94
N MET A 118 6.41 -22.58 -2.15
CA MET A 118 6.33 -21.12 -2.05
C MET A 118 4.96 -20.70 -1.50
N GLN A 119 4.93 -19.67 -0.66
CA GLN A 119 3.70 -19.00 -0.22
C GLN A 119 3.47 -17.72 -1.02
N ILE A 120 2.22 -17.43 -1.41
CA ILE A 120 1.77 -16.14 -1.98
C ILE A 120 0.72 -15.54 -1.05
N ASN A 121 1.01 -14.37 -0.48
CA ASN A 121 0.07 -13.59 0.33
C ASN A 121 -0.63 -12.55 -0.55
N TYR A 122 -1.97 -12.56 -0.56
CA TYR A 122 -2.78 -11.63 -1.34
C TYR A 122 -3.86 -10.98 -0.49
N THR A 123 -4.32 -9.80 -0.92
CA THR A 123 -5.50 -9.17 -0.34
C THR A 123 -6.75 -9.70 -1.03
N THR A 124 -7.76 -10.10 -0.26
CA THR A 124 -9.05 -10.54 -0.78
C THR A 124 -9.99 -9.37 -1.09
N TYR A 125 -11.00 -9.61 -1.93
CA TYR A 125 -12.03 -8.62 -2.32
C TYR A 125 -12.69 -7.86 -1.14
N ASP A 126 -12.74 -8.48 0.05
CA ASP A 126 -13.29 -7.95 1.30
C ASP A 126 -12.22 -7.46 2.28
N VAL A 127 -11.02 -7.12 1.77
CA VAL A 127 -9.90 -6.49 2.50
C VAL A 127 -9.32 -7.38 3.62
N ARG A 128 -9.35 -8.71 3.46
CA ARG A 128 -8.65 -9.66 4.33
C ARG A 128 -7.34 -10.11 3.68
N ARG A 129 -6.49 -10.80 4.45
CA ARG A 129 -5.33 -11.52 3.91
C ARG A 129 -5.73 -12.95 3.57
N GLY A 130 -5.51 -13.35 2.31
CA GLY A 130 -5.46 -14.73 1.87
C GLY A 130 -4.01 -15.17 1.67
N GLN A 131 -3.76 -16.48 1.77
CA GLN A 131 -2.47 -17.08 1.44
C GLN A 131 -2.71 -18.37 0.65
N ASP A 132 -2.02 -18.50 -0.48
CA ASP A 132 -1.96 -19.74 -1.25
C ASP A 132 -0.57 -20.36 -1.11
N ILE A 133 -0.50 -21.69 -1.14
CA ILE A 133 0.77 -22.45 -1.16
C ILE A 133 0.90 -23.08 -2.56
N ILE A 134 1.97 -22.70 -3.26
CA ILE A 134 2.41 -23.30 -4.51
C ILE A 134 3.38 -24.43 -4.16
N HIS A 135 3.13 -25.64 -4.66
CA HIS A 135 4.00 -26.80 -4.44
C HIS A 135 4.31 -27.52 -5.75
N VAL A 136 5.59 -27.51 -6.12
CA VAL A 136 6.11 -28.23 -7.30
C VAL A 136 5.99 -29.72 -7.05
N GLY A 137 5.17 -30.42 -7.84
CA GLY A 137 4.88 -31.86 -7.68
C GLY A 137 3.43 -32.19 -7.30
N THR A 138 2.58 -31.20 -7.00
CA THR A 138 1.15 -31.40 -6.71
C THR A 138 0.22 -30.73 -7.74
N ASP A 139 -1.09 -30.91 -7.59
CA ASP A 139 -2.12 -30.15 -8.33
C ASP A 139 -2.09 -28.64 -8.03
N ARG A 140 -1.48 -28.22 -6.91
CA ARG A 140 -1.33 -26.81 -6.49
C ARG A 140 -0.08 -26.15 -7.09
N CYS A 141 0.03 -26.20 -8.42
CA CYS A 141 1.15 -25.61 -9.16
C CYS A 141 0.75 -24.59 -10.24
N ASP A 142 -0.54 -24.32 -10.42
CA ASP A 142 -1.02 -23.37 -11.42
C ASP A 142 -1.24 -21.96 -10.83
N VAL A 143 -0.63 -20.95 -11.46
CA VAL A 143 -0.63 -19.55 -11.00
C VAL A 143 -1.24 -18.61 -12.03
N MET A 144 -1.74 -17.46 -11.55
CA MET A 144 -2.26 -16.39 -12.40
C MET A 144 -1.55 -15.06 -12.14
N MET A 145 -1.38 -14.26 -13.18
CA MET A 145 -0.86 -12.89 -13.12
C MET A 145 -1.65 -11.96 -14.06
N LEU A 146 -1.46 -10.65 -13.98
CA LEU A 146 -2.02 -9.76 -15.00
C LEU A 146 -1.41 -10.09 -16.37
N SER A 147 -2.24 -10.03 -17.41
CA SER A 147 -1.80 -10.10 -18.79
C SER A 147 -1.28 -8.74 -19.27
N CYS A 148 -0.26 -8.75 -20.13
CA CYS A 148 0.20 -7.59 -20.88
C CYS A 148 -0.50 -7.47 -22.25
N GLU A 149 -1.51 -8.29 -22.55
CA GLU A 149 -2.25 -8.25 -23.82
C GLU A 149 -2.96 -6.92 -24.06
N ASP A 150 -2.79 -6.38 -25.28
CA ASP A 150 -3.46 -5.18 -25.75
C ASP A 150 -4.61 -5.43 -26.73
N GLY A 151 -5.52 -4.45 -26.84
CA GLY A 151 -6.70 -4.52 -27.69
C GLY A 151 -8.01 -4.95 -26.99
N PRO A 152 -9.13 -4.99 -27.75
CA PRO A 152 -10.50 -5.12 -27.20
C PRO A 152 -10.86 -6.54 -26.76
N ASN A 153 -10.18 -7.55 -27.30
CA ASN A 153 -10.40 -8.97 -26.96
C ASN A 153 -9.38 -9.50 -25.95
N ALA A 154 -8.47 -8.66 -25.44
CA ALA A 154 -7.41 -9.04 -24.50
C ALA A 154 -7.97 -9.63 -23.20
N HIS A 155 -7.35 -10.71 -22.72
CA HIS A 155 -7.76 -11.37 -21.50
C HIS A 155 -7.10 -10.67 -20.30
N PRO A 156 -7.80 -10.45 -19.17
CA PRO A 156 -7.23 -9.71 -18.03
C PRO A 156 -6.04 -10.42 -17.34
N PHE A 157 -5.89 -11.72 -17.55
CA PHE A 157 -4.92 -12.55 -16.83
C PHE A 157 -4.19 -13.54 -17.75
N TRP A 158 -2.90 -13.74 -17.48
CA TRP A 158 -2.14 -14.88 -17.97
C TRP A 158 -2.11 -16.00 -16.92
N TYR A 159 -1.96 -17.23 -17.42
CA TYR A 159 -1.92 -18.45 -16.61
C TYR A 159 -0.65 -19.23 -16.91
N ALA A 160 -0.03 -19.79 -15.88
CA ALA A 160 1.16 -20.60 -16.04
C ALA A 160 1.18 -21.77 -15.06
N ARG A 161 1.72 -22.91 -15.50
CA ARG A 161 2.04 -24.04 -14.63
C ARG A 161 3.47 -23.93 -14.14
N VAL A 162 3.66 -23.90 -12.82
CA VAL A 162 4.99 -23.82 -12.19
C VAL A 162 5.69 -25.18 -12.30
N LEU A 163 6.78 -25.21 -13.07
CA LEU A 163 7.63 -26.40 -13.26
C LEU A 163 8.74 -26.48 -12.21
N GLY A 164 9.18 -25.34 -11.67
CA GLY A 164 10.18 -25.26 -10.61
C GLY A 164 10.22 -23.89 -9.95
N ILE A 165 10.56 -23.86 -8.65
CA ILE A 165 10.80 -22.64 -7.86
C ILE A 165 12.30 -22.59 -7.58
N TYR A 166 12.93 -21.47 -7.90
CA TYR A 166 14.38 -21.33 -7.78
C TYR A 166 14.78 -19.98 -7.18
N HIS A 167 16.02 -19.89 -6.71
CA HIS A 167 16.71 -18.63 -6.54
C HIS A 167 18.15 -18.67 -7.05
N VAL A 168 18.70 -17.50 -7.35
CA VAL A 168 20.14 -17.28 -7.60
C VAL A 168 20.66 -16.16 -6.72
N ASN A 169 21.96 -16.18 -6.43
CA ASN A 169 22.70 -15.01 -5.95
C ASN A 169 23.40 -14.37 -7.16
N ALA A 170 23.08 -13.10 -7.45
CA ALA A 170 23.59 -12.43 -8.64
C ALA A 170 23.80 -10.91 -8.44
N CYS A 171 24.75 -10.34 -9.17
CA CYS A 171 25.04 -8.91 -9.19
C CYS A 171 25.43 -8.44 -10.60
N LEU A 172 25.48 -7.11 -10.79
CA LEU A 172 26.06 -6.53 -12.00
C LEU A 172 27.57 -6.30 -11.81
N ALA A 173 28.36 -6.54 -12.85
CA ALA A 173 29.80 -6.32 -12.84
C ALA A 173 30.14 -4.89 -12.40
N GLY A 174 30.93 -4.76 -11.33
CA GLY A 174 31.24 -3.49 -10.66
C GLY A 174 30.36 -3.17 -9.45
N GLN A 175 29.51 -4.10 -8.98
CA GLN A 175 28.80 -4.03 -7.70
C GLN A 175 29.38 -5.04 -6.71
N ASP A 176 29.66 -4.60 -5.48
CA ASP A 176 30.31 -5.44 -4.45
C ASP A 176 29.33 -6.30 -3.62
N LYS A 177 28.06 -6.41 -4.02
CA LYS A 177 27.03 -7.11 -3.25
C LYS A 177 26.09 -7.95 -4.12
N ASP A 178 26.08 -9.25 -3.86
CA ASP A 178 25.10 -10.16 -4.45
C ASP A 178 23.69 -9.87 -3.96
N THR A 179 22.74 -9.95 -4.89
CA THR A 179 21.31 -9.86 -4.64
C THR A 179 20.69 -11.24 -4.82
N GLN A 180 19.95 -11.71 -3.81
CA GLN A 180 19.19 -12.96 -3.90
C GLN A 180 17.93 -12.71 -4.73
N LEU A 181 17.79 -13.42 -5.86
CA LEU A 181 16.69 -13.26 -6.81
C LEU A 181 15.92 -14.57 -6.93
N TYR A 182 14.69 -14.59 -6.40
CA TYR A 182 13.72 -15.68 -6.58
C TYR A 182 13.06 -15.60 -7.94
N PHE A 183 12.90 -16.72 -8.64
CA PHE A 183 12.19 -16.81 -9.92
C PHE A 183 11.51 -18.17 -10.05
N LEU A 184 10.40 -18.20 -10.79
CA LEU A 184 9.73 -19.45 -11.18
C LEU A 184 10.10 -19.80 -12.61
N HIS A 185 10.37 -21.08 -12.86
CA HIS A 185 10.36 -21.64 -14.21
C HIS A 185 8.96 -22.20 -14.49
N VAL A 186 8.33 -21.76 -15.57
CA VAL A 186 6.91 -22.06 -15.85
C VAL A 186 6.67 -22.53 -17.28
N ARG A 187 5.59 -23.30 -17.47
CA ARG A 187 4.99 -23.60 -18.78
C ARG A 187 3.78 -22.68 -18.98
N TRP A 188 3.72 -21.95 -20.08
CA TRP A 188 2.62 -21.00 -20.33
C TRP A 188 1.38 -21.69 -20.91
N PHE A 189 0.20 -21.19 -20.52
CA PHE A 189 -1.06 -21.55 -21.15
C PHE A 189 -1.46 -20.48 -22.17
N GLY A 190 -1.63 -20.90 -23.43
CA GLY A 190 -2.16 -20.07 -24.50
C GLY A 190 -3.70 -20.01 -24.46
N ARG A 191 -4.28 -18.93 -24.98
CA ARG A 191 -5.73 -18.80 -25.10
C ARG A 191 -6.27 -19.62 -26.27
N ASP A 192 -7.44 -20.21 -26.06
CA ASP A 192 -8.22 -20.83 -27.12
C ASP A 192 -9.31 -19.85 -27.61
N ASP A 193 -8.94 -19.01 -28.58
CA ASP A 193 -9.76 -17.93 -29.14
C ASP A 193 -10.75 -18.40 -30.23
N ILE A 194 -11.04 -19.70 -30.31
CA ILE A 194 -12.05 -20.24 -31.23
C ILE A 194 -13.45 -19.81 -30.75
N ASP A 195 -14.06 -18.81 -31.40
CA ASP A 195 -15.47 -18.50 -31.19
C ASP A 195 -16.36 -19.55 -31.87
N ASP A 196 -16.86 -20.51 -31.08
CA ASP A 196 -17.81 -21.54 -31.50
C ASP A 196 -19.28 -21.11 -31.26
N GLY A 197 -19.52 -19.86 -30.88
CA GLY A 197 -20.84 -19.30 -30.57
C GLY A 197 -21.48 -19.87 -29.29
N ARG A 198 -20.75 -20.67 -28.50
CA ARG A 198 -21.27 -21.32 -27.29
C ARG A 198 -20.86 -20.56 -26.03
N ARG A 199 -21.78 -20.46 -25.07
CA ARG A 199 -21.46 -19.97 -23.72
C ARG A 199 -20.63 -21.00 -22.97
N ARG A 200 -19.31 -20.87 -23.05
CA ARG A 200 -18.33 -21.76 -22.41
C ARG A 200 -17.50 -21.04 -21.35
N LEU A 201 -16.96 -21.82 -20.41
CA LEU A 201 -15.89 -21.37 -19.50
C LEU A 201 -14.68 -20.88 -20.31
N THR A 202 -13.91 -19.95 -19.77
CA THR A 202 -12.59 -19.58 -20.33
C THR A 202 -11.77 -20.87 -20.50
N ARG A 203 -11.47 -21.21 -21.74
CA ARG A 203 -10.69 -22.39 -22.12
C ARG A 203 -9.31 -21.93 -22.58
N ILE A 204 -8.30 -22.69 -22.18
CA ILE A 204 -6.88 -22.44 -22.47
C ILE A 204 -6.25 -23.76 -22.95
N GLY A 205 -5.22 -23.66 -23.77
CA GLY A 205 -4.36 -24.77 -24.18
C GLY A 205 -2.93 -24.52 -23.75
N TRP A 206 -1.99 -25.36 -24.18
CA TRP A 206 -0.57 -25.05 -24.04
C TRP A 206 -0.15 -23.99 -25.06
N ASP A 207 0.68 -23.03 -24.68
CA ASP A 207 1.31 -22.13 -25.65
C ASP A 207 2.41 -22.90 -26.41
N GLU A 208 2.26 -23.04 -27.73
CA GLU A 208 3.24 -23.72 -28.59
C GLU A 208 4.38 -22.79 -29.05
N GLU A 209 4.18 -21.47 -29.02
CA GLU A 209 5.20 -20.47 -29.40
C GLU A 209 6.10 -20.13 -28.20
N ASN A 210 5.51 -19.97 -27.02
CA ASN A 210 6.20 -19.66 -25.76
C ASN A 210 6.09 -20.81 -24.75
N GLU A 211 6.53 -22.01 -25.12
CA GLU A 211 6.34 -23.21 -24.28
C GLU A 211 6.83 -23.06 -22.83
N TYR A 212 7.89 -22.27 -22.58
CA TYR A 212 8.35 -21.96 -21.23
C TYR A 212 8.88 -20.52 -21.09
N GLY A 213 8.87 -20.01 -19.85
CA GLY A 213 9.46 -18.73 -19.46
C GLY A 213 9.73 -18.63 -17.97
N PHE A 214 10.05 -17.42 -17.50
CA PHE A 214 10.39 -17.12 -16.12
C PHE A 214 9.49 -16.03 -15.52
N ILE A 215 9.06 -16.22 -14.27
CA ILE A 215 8.22 -15.25 -13.54
C ILE A 215 8.95 -14.80 -12.28
N ASP A 216 9.04 -13.48 -12.06
CA ASP A 216 9.33 -12.93 -10.73
C ASP A 216 8.08 -13.14 -9.84
N PRO A 217 8.18 -13.84 -8.70
CA PRO A 217 7.03 -14.09 -7.82
C PRO A 217 6.29 -12.83 -7.35
N ALA A 218 6.87 -11.63 -7.46
CA ALA A 218 6.20 -10.36 -7.23
C ALA A 218 5.03 -10.05 -8.19
N TYR A 219 4.96 -10.69 -9.37
CA TYR A 219 3.86 -10.49 -10.34
C TYR A 219 2.69 -11.47 -10.17
N ILE A 220 2.84 -12.51 -9.35
CA ILE A 220 1.83 -13.56 -9.19
C ILE A 220 0.68 -13.06 -8.32
N LEU A 221 -0.52 -12.95 -8.88
CA LEU A 221 -1.68 -12.42 -8.16
C LEU A 221 -2.19 -13.38 -7.08
N ARG A 222 -2.13 -14.70 -7.35
CA ARG A 222 -2.45 -15.83 -6.47
C ARG A 222 -2.37 -17.17 -7.23
N ALA A 223 -2.62 -18.29 -6.57
CA ALA A 223 -2.85 -19.57 -7.24
C ALA A 223 -4.21 -19.55 -7.97
N CYS A 224 -4.38 -20.43 -8.95
CA CYS A 224 -5.64 -20.56 -9.70
C CYS A 224 -6.04 -22.02 -9.92
N HIS A 225 -7.35 -22.25 -10.09
CA HIS A 225 -7.89 -23.57 -10.34
C HIS A 225 -8.10 -23.79 -11.83
N ILE A 226 -7.24 -24.62 -12.42
CA ILE A 226 -7.28 -25.04 -13.82
C ILE A 226 -7.62 -26.53 -13.82
N ALA A 227 -8.67 -26.95 -14.54
CA ALA A 227 -9.01 -28.37 -14.65
C ALA A 227 -9.01 -28.85 -16.11
N PRO A 228 -8.60 -30.10 -16.39
CA PRO A 228 -8.68 -30.70 -17.71
C PRO A 228 -10.05 -30.59 -18.37
N ALA A 229 -10.08 -30.25 -19.64
CA ALA A 229 -11.30 -30.27 -20.44
C ALA A 229 -11.50 -31.66 -21.08
N PHE A 230 -11.75 -32.67 -20.23
CA PHE A 230 -11.76 -34.11 -20.58
C PHE A 230 -12.44 -34.47 -21.91
N ALA A 231 -13.54 -33.79 -22.26
CA ALA A 231 -14.28 -33.99 -23.50
C ALA A 231 -13.49 -33.72 -24.81
N HIS A 232 -12.31 -33.09 -24.73
CA HIS A 232 -11.44 -32.82 -25.88
C HIS A 232 -10.22 -33.75 -25.96
N GLY A 233 -10.12 -34.74 -25.07
CA GLY A 233 -9.03 -35.71 -25.04
C GLY A 233 -7.66 -35.10 -24.76
N THR A 234 -6.64 -35.91 -24.99
CA THR A 234 -5.24 -35.61 -24.65
C THR A 234 -4.39 -35.32 -25.89
N ALA A 235 -3.35 -34.53 -25.68
CA ALA A 235 -2.26 -34.32 -26.63
C ALA A 235 -1.16 -35.36 -26.34
N PRO A 236 -0.34 -35.73 -27.34
CA PRO A 236 0.96 -36.33 -27.06
C PRO A 236 1.75 -35.40 -26.13
N PHE A 237 2.34 -35.95 -25.07
CA PHE A 237 3.15 -35.20 -24.10
C PHE A 237 4.31 -34.47 -24.80
N ARG A 238 4.45 -33.15 -24.57
CA ARG A 238 5.40 -32.29 -25.31
C ARG A 238 6.45 -31.57 -24.46
N ALA A 239 6.26 -31.46 -23.14
CA ALA A 239 7.19 -30.74 -22.27
C ALA A 239 8.46 -31.56 -21.96
N ALA A 240 9.61 -30.89 -21.86
CA ALA A 240 10.89 -31.56 -21.63
C ALA A 240 11.21 -31.84 -20.14
N LEU A 241 10.46 -31.25 -19.20
CA LEU A 241 10.54 -31.53 -17.76
C LEU A 241 9.40 -32.46 -17.31
N ARG A 242 9.79 -33.63 -16.80
CA ARG A 242 8.93 -34.78 -16.57
C ARG A 242 8.25 -34.75 -15.19
N ARG A 243 6.92 -34.66 -15.14
CA ARG A 243 6.13 -35.48 -14.19
C ARG A 243 5.86 -36.80 -14.87
N ALA A 244 6.08 -37.92 -14.18
CA ALA A 244 6.18 -39.22 -14.85
C ALA A 244 4.83 -39.87 -15.20
N GLU A 245 3.70 -39.31 -14.77
CA GLU A 245 2.38 -39.99 -14.78
C GLU A 245 1.19 -39.08 -15.16
N GLU A 246 1.42 -37.84 -15.63
CA GLU A 246 0.34 -36.92 -16.05
C GLU A 246 0.17 -36.88 -17.58
N GLU A 247 -1.06 -37.04 -18.06
CA GLU A 247 -1.42 -36.82 -19.46
C GLU A 247 -1.63 -35.33 -19.76
N ASP A 248 -0.97 -34.79 -20.81
CA ASP A 248 -1.24 -33.44 -21.33
C ASP A 248 -2.63 -33.44 -21.99
N TYR A 249 -3.54 -32.60 -21.53
CA TYR A 249 -4.85 -32.42 -22.17
C TYR A 249 -4.76 -31.39 -23.30
N ASN A 250 -5.56 -31.56 -24.36
CA ASN A 250 -5.60 -30.59 -25.47
C ASN A 250 -6.08 -29.21 -24.98
N TYR A 251 -6.97 -29.18 -23.97
CA TYR A 251 -7.50 -27.96 -23.39
C TYR A 251 -7.78 -28.12 -21.89
N TYR A 252 -7.86 -26.99 -21.20
CA TYR A 252 -8.19 -26.85 -19.78
C TYR A 252 -9.19 -25.71 -19.59
N TYR A 253 -9.97 -25.74 -18.50
CA TYR A 253 -10.90 -24.68 -18.12
C TYR A 253 -10.42 -23.92 -16.87
N VAL A 254 -10.57 -22.59 -16.89
CA VAL A 254 -10.24 -21.71 -15.75
C VAL A 254 -11.46 -21.53 -14.84
N PHE A 255 -11.38 -22.01 -13.60
CA PHE A 255 -12.49 -21.98 -12.65
C PHE A 255 -12.60 -20.63 -11.93
N ARG A 256 -13.00 -19.59 -12.68
CA ARG A 256 -13.21 -18.20 -12.18
C ARG A 256 -14.27 -18.02 -11.07
N TRP A 257 -14.90 -19.11 -10.63
CA TRP A 257 -15.92 -19.16 -9.59
C TRP A 257 -15.55 -20.08 -8.42
N SER A 258 -14.31 -20.57 -8.34
CA SER A 258 -13.82 -21.44 -7.26
C SER A 258 -13.99 -20.81 -5.87
N ASP A 259 -13.84 -19.49 -5.78
CA ASP A 259 -14.10 -18.69 -4.60
C ASP A 259 -14.56 -17.26 -4.98
N ARG A 260 -15.03 -16.53 -3.97
CA ARG A 260 -15.54 -15.15 -4.15
C ARG A 260 -14.45 -14.16 -4.57
N ASP A 261 -13.21 -14.35 -4.12
CA ASP A 261 -12.12 -13.45 -4.45
C ASP A 261 -11.74 -13.57 -5.92
N LEU A 262 -11.59 -14.80 -6.43
CA LEU A 262 -11.38 -15.08 -7.85
C LEU A 262 -12.51 -14.50 -8.70
N LEU A 263 -13.78 -14.72 -8.34
CA LEU A 263 -14.91 -14.09 -9.04
C LEU A 263 -14.79 -12.55 -9.08
N MET A 264 -14.47 -11.93 -7.96
CA MET A 264 -14.35 -10.47 -7.89
C MET A 264 -13.15 -9.92 -8.67
N ARG A 265 -12.06 -10.68 -8.81
CA ARG A 265 -10.93 -10.34 -9.71
C ARG A 265 -11.36 -10.24 -11.16
N PHE A 266 -12.15 -11.20 -11.66
CA PHE A 266 -12.68 -11.15 -13.03
C PHE A 266 -13.74 -10.06 -13.23
N ARG A 267 -14.46 -9.65 -12.18
CA ARG A 267 -15.43 -8.55 -12.24
C ARG A 267 -14.78 -7.16 -12.18
N GLY A 268 -13.66 -7.02 -11.48
CA GLY A 268 -13.00 -5.72 -11.25
C GLY A 268 -13.62 -4.85 -10.14
N ASP A 269 -14.61 -5.36 -9.42
CA ASP A 269 -15.37 -4.64 -8.37
C ASP A 269 -14.72 -4.78 -6.96
N GLY A 270 -13.64 -5.55 -6.80
CA GLY A 270 -13.05 -5.89 -5.50
C GLY A 270 -11.96 -4.92 -5.00
N ILE A 271 -11.99 -4.57 -3.71
CA ILE A 271 -10.97 -3.71 -3.11
C ILE A 271 -9.63 -4.46 -3.05
N GLY A 272 -8.56 -3.83 -3.54
CA GLY A 272 -7.22 -4.43 -3.57
C GLY A 272 -6.93 -5.29 -4.81
N HIS A 273 -7.92 -5.52 -5.68
CA HIS A 273 -7.67 -6.09 -7.00
C HIS A 273 -7.12 -5.01 -7.92
N GLN A 274 -6.08 -5.33 -8.69
CA GLN A 274 -5.54 -4.36 -9.65
C GLN A 274 -6.63 -3.98 -10.65
N VAL A 275 -6.84 -2.67 -10.74
CA VAL A 275 -7.91 -2.01 -11.49
C VAL A 275 -7.97 -2.49 -12.94
N LEU A 276 -8.97 -3.33 -13.26
CA LEU A 276 -9.34 -3.70 -14.64
C LEU A 276 -10.20 -2.62 -15.34
N LEU A 277 -10.23 -1.38 -14.83
CA LEU A 277 -11.08 -0.30 -15.36
C LEU A 277 -10.66 0.24 -16.74
N SER A 278 -9.66 -0.36 -17.41
CA SER A 278 -9.40 -0.15 -18.85
C SER A 278 -10.18 -1.13 -19.74
N LYS A 279 -10.55 -2.32 -19.23
CA LYS A 279 -11.18 -3.41 -20.00
C LYS A 279 -12.18 -4.18 -19.12
N PRO A 280 -13.46 -3.76 -19.00
CA PRO A 280 -14.48 -4.61 -18.40
C PRO A 280 -14.66 -5.85 -19.27
N TYR A 281 -14.40 -7.04 -18.71
CA TYR A 281 -14.69 -8.30 -19.40
C TYR A 281 -16.20 -8.40 -19.65
N LYS A 282 -16.60 -8.18 -20.91
CA LYS A 282 -17.97 -8.43 -21.35
C LYS A 282 -18.11 -9.91 -21.68
N GLU A 283 -19.09 -10.57 -21.07
CA GLU A 283 -19.52 -11.87 -21.58
C GLU A 283 -20.03 -11.73 -23.03
N PRO A 284 -19.83 -12.74 -23.89
CA PRO A 284 -20.46 -12.77 -25.21
C PRO A 284 -21.97 -12.54 -25.07
N SER A 285 -22.47 -11.48 -25.70
CA SER A 285 -23.87 -11.11 -25.64
C SER A 285 -24.75 -12.25 -26.14
N ALA A 286 -25.89 -12.46 -25.48
CA ALA A 286 -26.89 -13.39 -25.98
C ALA A 286 -27.23 -13.09 -27.44
N PRO A 287 -27.37 -14.11 -28.32
CA PRO A 287 -28.20 -13.93 -29.51
C PRO A 287 -29.56 -13.42 -29.04
N ALA A 288 -30.08 -12.37 -29.69
CA ALA A 288 -31.43 -11.91 -29.42
C ALA A 288 -32.39 -13.10 -29.56
N ALA A 289 -33.21 -13.35 -28.53
CA ALA A 289 -34.23 -14.38 -28.60
C ALA A 289 -35.13 -14.05 -29.78
N ALA A 290 -35.09 -14.89 -30.81
CA ALA A 290 -35.93 -14.72 -31.98
C ALA A 290 -37.39 -14.75 -31.51
N THR A 291 -38.15 -13.70 -31.86
CA THR A 291 -39.57 -13.59 -31.56
C THR A 291 -40.35 -14.61 -32.41
N GLY A 292 -40.34 -15.86 -31.96
CA GLY A 292 -41.18 -16.94 -32.46
C GLY A 292 -42.32 -17.18 -31.48
N SER A 293 -43.53 -16.79 -31.87
CA SER A 293 -44.78 -17.07 -31.15
C SER A 293 -45.25 -18.50 -31.39
N GLU A 294 -45.49 -19.28 -30.33
CA GLU A 294 -46.38 -20.45 -30.30
C GLU A 294 -46.44 -21.05 -28.87
N PRO A 295 -47.48 -21.82 -28.47
CA PRO A 295 -48.81 -21.29 -28.14
C PRO A 295 -49.25 -21.65 -26.70
N GLU A 296 -50.35 -21.04 -26.22
CA GLU A 296 -50.96 -21.43 -24.94
C GLU A 296 -51.71 -22.77 -25.04
N PRO A 297 -51.66 -23.63 -24.00
CA PRO A 297 -52.57 -24.76 -23.86
C PRO A 297 -53.87 -24.34 -23.13
N THR A 298 -55.00 -24.59 -23.77
CA THR A 298 -56.35 -24.28 -23.29
C THR A 298 -56.85 -25.22 -22.17
N GLU A 299 -57.77 -24.72 -21.33
CA GLU A 299 -58.43 -25.46 -20.25
C GLU A 299 -59.43 -26.53 -20.75
N GLU A 300 -59.52 -27.65 -20.03
CA GLU A 300 -60.74 -28.43 -19.71
C GLU A 300 -60.38 -29.27 -18.45
N GLY A 301 -60.99 -29.09 -17.27
CA GLY A 301 -62.30 -29.63 -16.88
C GLY A 301 -62.14 -31.08 -16.37
N THR A 302 -62.34 -31.46 -15.10
CA THR A 302 -63.38 -31.07 -14.13
C THR A 302 -63.10 -31.59 -12.70
N ARG A 303 -63.62 -30.88 -11.67
CA ARG A 303 -64.28 -31.34 -10.40
C ARG A 303 -63.81 -32.65 -9.74
N ASP A 304 -63.56 -32.75 -8.43
CA ASP A 304 -63.77 -31.86 -7.26
C ASP A 304 -62.83 -32.36 -6.12
N GLY A 305 -62.76 -31.86 -4.88
CA GLY A 305 -63.55 -30.86 -4.14
C GLY A 305 -63.24 -30.92 -2.62
N GLY A 306 -63.85 -30.02 -1.82
CA GLY A 306 -63.78 -30.05 -0.34
C GLY A 306 -62.73 -29.14 0.32
N VAL A 307 -63.12 -28.47 1.42
CA VAL A 307 -62.30 -27.54 2.21
C VAL A 307 -62.30 -28.01 3.67
N GLU A 308 -61.14 -28.07 4.35
CA GLU A 308 -60.87 -27.41 5.64
C GLU A 308 -59.56 -27.85 6.35
N ARG A 309 -58.86 -26.84 6.88
CA ARG A 309 -58.13 -26.75 8.17
C ARG A 309 -57.58 -28.04 8.81
N GLY A 310 -56.25 -28.16 8.87
CA GLY A 310 -55.55 -29.41 9.22
C GLY A 310 -55.19 -29.70 10.68
N SER A 311 -54.46 -30.82 10.83
CA SER A 311 -53.64 -31.22 12.00
C SER A 311 -52.69 -32.37 11.61
N GLU A 312 -51.81 -32.77 12.54
CA GLU A 312 -50.65 -33.67 12.41
C GLU A 312 -50.92 -35.10 11.89
N ALA A 313 -49.92 -35.72 11.22
CA ALA A 313 -49.20 -36.94 11.68
C ALA A 313 -48.44 -37.72 10.57
N GLY A 314 -47.38 -38.45 10.94
CA GLY A 314 -46.75 -39.54 10.15
C GLY A 314 -45.39 -39.18 9.50
N LEU A 315 -44.23 -39.36 10.14
CA LEU A 315 -43.50 -40.61 10.48
C LEU A 315 -42.98 -41.43 9.29
N ALA A 316 -41.65 -41.47 9.13
CA ALA A 316 -40.85 -42.69 9.37
C ALA A 316 -39.34 -42.36 9.30
N GLY A 317 -38.62 -42.61 10.39
CA GLY A 317 -37.15 -42.59 10.43
C GLY A 317 -36.59 -44.00 10.59
N TYR A 318 -35.27 -44.15 10.46
CA TYR A 318 -34.53 -45.36 10.81
C TYR A 318 -33.23 -44.95 11.52
N GLU A 319 -33.21 -45.14 12.83
CA GLU A 319 -31.99 -45.38 13.63
C GLU A 319 -31.80 -46.93 13.68
N ILE A 320 -30.75 -47.54 14.21
CA ILE A 320 -29.71 -47.12 15.17
C ILE A 320 -28.33 -47.65 14.64
N ASP A 321 -27.22 -47.87 15.34
CA ASP A 321 -26.94 -47.99 16.79
C ASP A 321 -25.51 -47.57 17.15
N VAL A 322 -25.23 -47.42 18.45
CA VAL A 322 -23.88 -47.16 19.01
C VAL A 322 -23.74 -47.92 20.33
N ASP A 323 -22.69 -48.70 20.51
CA ASP A 323 -22.48 -49.46 21.75
C ASP A 323 -21.07 -49.27 22.35
N LEU A 324 -20.98 -49.29 23.67
CA LEU A 324 -19.80 -48.96 24.48
C LEU A 324 -19.69 -49.90 25.71
N GLU A 325 -18.49 -49.94 26.30
CA GLU A 325 -18.09 -50.72 27.49
C GLU A 325 -17.67 -52.20 27.27
N ALA A 326 -16.70 -52.79 27.99
CA ALA A 326 -15.57 -52.25 28.78
C ALA A 326 -14.57 -53.37 29.22
N ARG A 327 -13.44 -52.93 29.83
CA ARG A 327 -12.60 -53.58 30.90
C ARG A 327 -11.35 -54.44 30.59
N ARG A 328 -10.27 -54.05 31.33
CA ARG A 328 -9.14 -54.83 31.93
C ARG A 328 -8.06 -55.39 30.99
N GLU A 329 -6.78 -55.54 31.36
CA GLU A 329 -5.83 -55.00 32.37
C GLU A 329 -4.53 -55.88 32.29
N ALA A 330 -3.37 -55.34 32.72
CA ALA A 330 -2.13 -56.03 33.16
C ALA A 330 -0.99 -56.45 32.18
N GLY A 331 0.26 -56.34 32.69
CA GLY A 331 1.55 -56.85 32.15
C GLY A 331 2.21 -55.95 31.08
N ASP A 332 3.39 -55.31 31.23
CA ASP A 332 4.63 -55.48 32.03
C ASP A 332 5.68 -56.46 31.44
N SER A 333 6.96 -56.19 31.74
CA SER A 333 8.22 -56.92 31.43
C SER A 333 8.80 -56.95 29.99
N ASP A 334 9.96 -56.28 29.88
CA ASP A 334 11.30 -56.84 29.57
C ASP A 334 11.84 -57.11 28.13
N ASP A 335 13.02 -56.49 27.93
CA ASP A 335 14.31 -56.97 27.40
C ASP A 335 14.63 -57.23 25.90
N GLU A 336 15.69 -56.52 25.50
CA GLU A 336 16.91 -56.92 24.76
C GLU A 336 16.87 -58.10 23.74
N LEU A 337 17.40 -57.89 22.53
CA LEU A 337 18.81 -58.22 22.21
C LEU A 337 19.18 -57.99 20.72
N ASP A 338 20.39 -57.45 20.52
CA ASP A 338 21.41 -57.66 19.46
C ASP A 338 21.06 -58.01 18.00
N GLY A 339 21.86 -57.45 17.07
CA GLY A 339 21.89 -57.90 15.67
C GLY A 339 22.73 -57.08 14.69
N ASP A 340 24.06 -57.02 14.88
CA ASP A 340 25.05 -56.71 13.83
C ASP A 340 24.88 -57.58 12.55
N ALA A 341 25.45 -57.34 11.37
CA ALA A 341 26.00 -56.17 10.65
C ALA A 341 26.52 -56.65 9.27
N GLN A 342 26.84 -55.72 8.35
CA GLN A 342 27.79 -55.86 7.20
C GLN A 342 27.49 -56.83 6.01
N GLY A 343 28.14 -56.52 4.85
CA GLY A 343 28.28 -57.36 3.65
C GLY A 343 27.47 -56.87 2.44
N ASN A 344 28.02 -56.24 1.38
CA ASN A 344 28.95 -56.75 0.34
C ASN A 344 28.58 -58.15 -0.20
N GLU A 345 28.61 -58.46 -1.51
CA GLU A 345 29.07 -57.76 -2.72
C GLU A 345 28.61 -58.57 -3.97
N LYS A 346 28.39 -57.91 -5.13
CA LYS A 346 28.58 -58.44 -6.53
C LYS A 346 27.81 -59.76 -6.90
N GLU A 347 27.64 -60.19 -8.15
CA GLU A 347 28.35 -59.97 -9.41
C GLU A 347 27.40 -60.14 -10.63
N GLU A 348 27.95 -60.17 -11.86
CA GLU A 348 27.27 -60.04 -13.16
C GLU A 348 26.60 -61.33 -13.70
N VAL A 349 25.98 -61.27 -14.91
CA VAL A 349 26.43 -62.04 -16.13
C VAL A 349 25.48 -61.89 -17.35
N HIS A 350 26.03 -61.30 -18.43
CA HIS A 350 25.90 -61.56 -19.89
C HIS A 350 24.59 -61.70 -20.73
N HIS A 351 24.66 -61.01 -21.90
CA HIS A 351 24.27 -61.40 -23.29
C HIS A 351 22.76 -61.57 -23.65
N ASP A 352 22.32 -61.43 -24.90
CA ASP A 352 23.03 -61.29 -26.20
C ASP A 352 22.28 -60.34 -27.19
N SER A 353 22.91 -60.00 -28.32
CA SER A 353 22.29 -59.33 -29.49
C SER A 353 21.97 -60.33 -30.61
N PRO A 354 21.24 -59.94 -31.68
CA PRO A 354 21.98 -59.60 -32.89
C PRO A 354 21.39 -58.49 -33.81
N THR A 355 22.32 -57.96 -34.61
CA THR A 355 22.16 -56.98 -35.74
C THR A 355 21.39 -57.57 -36.96
N LYS A 356 21.08 -56.91 -38.11
CA LYS A 356 21.73 -55.82 -38.90
C LYS A 356 20.93 -55.54 -40.21
N ARG A 357 20.89 -54.30 -40.74
CA ARG A 357 21.26 -53.86 -42.14
C ARG A 357 20.58 -52.57 -42.66
N ARG A 358 21.20 -51.99 -43.70
CA ARG A 358 20.98 -50.67 -44.33
C ARG A 358 19.96 -50.67 -45.48
N GLY A 359 19.50 -49.49 -45.90
CA GLY A 359 19.03 -49.20 -47.27
C GLY A 359 18.61 -47.73 -47.47
N ASP A 360 19.19 -47.04 -48.45
CA ASP A 360 18.86 -45.67 -48.85
C ASP A 360 17.63 -45.61 -49.80
N GLY A 361 16.98 -44.45 -49.92
CA GLY A 361 15.90 -44.19 -50.90
C GLY A 361 15.30 -42.78 -50.77
N ASP A 362 14.96 -42.13 -51.89
CA ASP A 362 14.80 -40.67 -52.03
C ASP A 362 13.51 -40.26 -52.80
N VAL A 363 13.22 -38.95 -52.82
CA VAL A 363 12.44 -38.16 -53.81
C VAL A 363 10.94 -37.81 -53.56
N SER A 364 10.69 -36.49 -53.57
CA SER A 364 9.48 -35.71 -54.00
C SER A 364 8.23 -35.56 -53.11
N GLU A 365 7.47 -34.44 -53.14
CA GLU A 365 7.77 -33.00 -53.41
C GLU A 365 6.53 -32.12 -53.03
N GLN A 366 6.71 -30.80 -52.90
CA GLN A 366 5.71 -29.71 -52.88
C GLN A 366 4.94 -29.49 -51.55
N ARG A 367 4.72 -28.26 -51.06
CA ARG A 367 4.98 -26.92 -51.65
C ARG A 367 5.27 -25.89 -50.54
N ALA A 368 6.32 -25.10 -50.69
CA ALA A 368 6.63 -24.00 -49.76
C ALA A 368 5.96 -22.69 -50.17
N LEU A 369 5.61 -21.83 -49.20
CA LEU A 369 5.45 -20.39 -49.43
C LEU A 369 6.00 -19.59 -48.24
N SER A 370 7.05 -18.82 -48.53
CA SER A 370 7.81 -17.98 -47.60
C SER A 370 7.07 -16.72 -47.16
N ARG A 371 7.37 -16.23 -45.95
CA ARG A 371 7.55 -14.79 -45.67
C ARG A 371 8.45 -14.56 -44.45
N ARG A 372 9.55 -13.80 -44.64
CA ARG A 372 10.42 -13.28 -43.56
C ARG A 372 10.20 -11.76 -43.39
N ARG A 373 10.17 -11.33 -42.12
CA ARG A 373 10.62 -10.05 -41.50
C ARG A 373 10.65 -8.73 -42.32
N GLY A 374 10.17 -7.63 -41.71
CA GLY A 374 10.57 -6.26 -42.10
C GLY A 374 9.82 -5.08 -41.43
N CYS A 375 10.50 -4.39 -40.50
CA CYS A 375 10.40 -3.00 -40.01
C CYS A 375 9.21 -2.03 -40.29
N TRP A 376 8.75 -1.40 -39.20
CA TRP A 376 8.44 0.04 -38.95
C TRP A 376 7.50 0.92 -39.84
N PHE A 377 6.60 1.62 -39.12
CA PHE A 377 6.07 3.00 -39.28
C PHE A 377 4.74 3.34 -40.02
N VAL A 378 3.93 4.16 -39.31
CA VAL A 378 2.85 5.14 -39.63
C VAL A 378 1.42 4.75 -40.07
N SER A 379 0.47 5.33 -39.31
CA SER A 379 -0.79 6.00 -39.72
C SER A 379 -2.16 5.30 -39.76
N ALA A 380 -2.97 5.72 -38.77
CA ALA A 380 -4.43 5.92 -38.68
C ALA A 380 -5.36 5.76 -39.91
N CYS A 381 -6.60 5.34 -39.63
CA CYS A 381 -7.80 5.88 -40.28
C CYS A 381 -9.01 5.94 -39.33
N CYS A 382 -9.99 6.80 -39.64
CA CYS A 382 -11.10 7.20 -38.77
C CYS A 382 -12.34 6.29 -38.85
N VAL A 383 -13.21 6.36 -37.84
CA VAL A 383 -14.66 6.10 -37.99
C VAL A 383 -15.46 7.30 -37.47
N ARG A 384 -16.30 7.87 -38.33
CA ARG A 384 -17.41 8.77 -37.96
C ARG A 384 -18.61 7.94 -37.54
N THR A 385 -19.36 8.39 -36.53
CA THR A 385 -20.82 8.18 -36.48
C THR A 385 -21.51 9.45 -35.98
N GLY A 386 -22.76 9.63 -36.43
CA GLY A 386 -23.52 10.86 -36.28
C GLY A 386 -24.28 11.00 -34.96
N ILE A 387 -24.93 12.15 -34.85
CA ILE A 387 -25.71 12.64 -33.71
C ILE A 387 -27.07 11.91 -33.65
N GLU A 388 -27.53 11.53 -32.45
CA GLU A 388 -28.82 11.97 -31.89
C GLU A 388 -29.04 11.54 -30.43
N GLY A 389 -29.53 12.48 -29.61
CA GLY A 389 -30.31 12.20 -28.40
C GLY A 389 -29.64 11.58 -27.16
N TYR A 390 -28.95 12.39 -26.33
CA TYR A 390 -29.21 12.37 -24.88
C TYR A 390 -28.77 13.68 -24.21
N SER A 391 -29.64 14.27 -23.38
CA SER A 391 -29.40 15.55 -22.71
C SER A 391 -29.42 15.41 -21.18
N ARG A 392 -28.44 16.06 -20.54
CA ARG A 392 -28.34 16.45 -19.11
C ARG A 392 -28.37 15.37 -18.01
N ALA A 393 -27.25 15.29 -17.27
CA ALA A 393 -27.07 15.13 -15.81
C ALA A 393 -25.72 14.41 -15.56
N ASN A 394 -24.76 14.85 -14.73
CA ASN A 394 -24.65 16.03 -13.87
C ASN A 394 -23.28 16.70 -14.09
N GLU A 395 -23.25 18.02 -14.28
CA GLU A 395 -22.02 18.81 -14.15
C GLU A 395 -21.88 19.28 -12.70
N GLY A 396 -21.10 18.55 -11.90
CA GLY A 396 -20.52 19.11 -10.68
C GLY A 396 -19.49 20.17 -11.09
N ALA A 397 -19.72 21.42 -10.68
CA ALA A 397 -18.95 22.56 -11.15
C ALA A 397 -17.46 22.41 -10.84
N SER A 398 -16.66 22.21 -11.91
CA SER A 398 -15.21 22.11 -11.85
C SER A 398 -14.60 23.30 -12.57
N SER A 399 -13.87 24.12 -11.81
CA SER A 399 -13.12 25.26 -12.34
C SER A 399 -11.75 24.80 -12.85
N ALA A 400 -11.29 25.41 -13.94
CA ALA A 400 -9.93 25.20 -14.41
C ALA A 400 -8.94 25.73 -13.36
N VAL A 401 -8.06 24.84 -12.87
CA VAL A 401 -7.00 25.16 -11.90
C VAL A 401 -5.70 25.62 -12.57
N GLY A 402 -5.63 25.50 -13.89
CA GLY A 402 -4.59 26.11 -14.72
C GLY A 402 -5.04 26.13 -16.18
N TRP A 403 -4.60 27.14 -16.94
CA TRP A 403 -4.85 27.22 -18.38
C TRP A 403 -3.65 27.81 -19.12
N CYS A 404 -3.56 27.55 -20.41
CA CYS A 404 -2.67 28.22 -21.34
C CYS A 404 -3.29 28.27 -22.73
N VAL A 405 -2.72 29.07 -23.64
CA VAL A 405 -3.18 29.17 -25.03
C VAL A 405 -2.00 28.86 -25.96
N LEU A 406 -2.24 27.96 -26.92
CA LEU A 406 -1.27 27.57 -27.94
C LEU A 406 -1.95 27.74 -29.31
N TRP A 407 -1.42 28.64 -30.14
CA TRP A 407 -1.98 29.00 -31.46
C TRP A 407 -3.48 29.36 -31.43
N GLY A 408 -3.91 30.09 -30.40
CA GLY A 408 -5.32 30.52 -30.22
C GLY A 408 -6.25 29.46 -29.61
N ARG A 409 -5.74 28.27 -29.29
CA ARG A 409 -6.50 27.14 -28.73
C ARG A 409 -6.32 27.11 -27.20
N PRO A 410 -7.39 27.26 -26.39
CA PRO A 410 -7.28 27.15 -24.94
C PRO A 410 -7.11 25.70 -24.50
N PHE A 411 -6.07 25.47 -23.71
CA PHE A 411 -5.82 24.25 -22.95
C PHE A 411 -6.07 24.54 -21.48
N ALA A 412 -6.76 23.63 -20.78
CA ALA A 412 -7.06 23.79 -19.36
C ALA A 412 -6.88 22.48 -18.60
N LEU A 413 -6.34 22.59 -17.39
CA LEU A 413 -6.30 21.56 -16.37
C LEU A 413 -7.47 21.78 -15.40
N HIS A 414 -8.23 20.74 -15.13
CA HIS A 414 -9.33 20.73 -14.18
C HIS A 414 -9.05 19.72 -13.07
N VAL A 415 -9.72 19.89 -11.93
CA VAL A 415 -9.73 18.93 -10.83
C VAL A 415 -11.14 18.83 -10.27
N ASP A 416 -11.55 17.64 -9.81
CA ASP A 416 -12.79 17.45 -9.04
C ASP A 416 -12.56 17.48 -7.53
N ASP A 417 -13.67 17.43 -6.78
CA ASP A 417 -13.72 17.35 -5.31
C ASP A 417 -13.02 16.12 -4.73
N ARG A 418 -12.83 15.06 -5.52
CA ARG A 418 -12.10 13.84 -5.14
C ARG A 418 -10.59 13.95 -5.38
N GLY A 419 -10.12 15.06 -5.96
CA GLY A 419 -8.71 15.30 -6.31
C GLY A 419 -8.27 14.61 -7.60
N MET A 420 -9.21 14.30 -8.50
CA MET A 420 -8.97 13.69 -9.81
C MET A 420 -8.89 14.76 -10.90
N PHE A 421 -7.85 14.70 -11.72
CA PHE A 421 -7.52 15.71 -12.73
C PHE A 421 -7.83 15.24 -14.14
N TRP A 422 -8.23 16.16 -15.03
CA TRP A 422 -8.25 15.93 -16.47
C TRP A 422 -7.82 17.19 -17.23
N GLY A 423 -7.24 16.99 -18.42
CA GLY A 423 -6.90 18.05 -19.35
C GLY A 423 -8.00 18.20 -20.40
N THR A 424 -8.25 19.42 -20.86
CA THR A 424 -9.14 19.73 -21.98
C THR A 424 -8.45 20.62 -23.01
N ILE A 425 -8.75 20.41 -24.29
CA ILE A 425 -8.51 21.38 -25.37
C ILE A 425 -9.86 21.86 -25.91
N SER A 426 -9.94 23.15 -26.25
CA SER A 426 -11.09 23.76 -26.94
C SER A 426 -10.62 24.57 -28.16
N GLY A 427 -11.49 24.72 -29.16
CA GLY A 427 -11.10 25.29 -30.46
C GLY A 427 -10.04 24.44 -31.21
N GLY A 428 -9.94 23.15 -30.87
CA GLY A 428 -8.95 22.22 -31.42
C GLY A 428 -9.19 21.91 -32.89
N ALA A 429 -8.11 21.67 -33.62
CA ALA A 429 -8.14 21.09 -34.96
C ALA A 429 -8.00 19.56 -34.90
N PRO A 430 -8.52 18.80 -35.88
CA PRO A 430 -8.29 17.36 -35.96
C PRO A 430 -6.81 17.00 -35.87
N GLY A 431 -6.47 16.09 -34.96
CA GLY A 431 -5.09 15.70 -34.68
C GLY A 431 -4.43 16.41 -33.49
N ASP A 432 -4.96 17.54 -33.01
CA ASP A 432 -4.38 18.23 -31.84
C ASP A 432 -4.47 17.36 -30.58
N GLU A 433 -3.39 17.28 -29.81
CA GLU A 433 -3.25 16.34 -28.68
C GLU A 433 -3.34 17.07 -27.32
N ILE A 434 -3.92 16.39 -26.33
CA ILE A 434 -3.92 16.78 -24.91
C ILE A 434 -3.58 15.56 -24.04
N TRP A 435 -2.75 15.75 -23.02
CA TRP A 435 -2.37 14.75 -22.03
C TRP A 435 -2.11 15.42 -20.68
N LEU A 436 -1.93 14.63 -19.62
CA LEU A 436 -1.44 15.13 -18.33
C LEU A 436 -0.01 14.67 -18.06
N ASP A 437 0.82 15.61 -17.62
CA ASP A 437 2.08 15.30 -16.97
C ASP A 437 1.80 15.15 -15.46
N ARG A 438 2.36 14.13 -14.78
CA ARG A 438 2.36 14.00 -13.31
C ARG A 438 3.81 13.99 -12.78
N SER A 439 4.11 14.87 -11.82
CA SER A 439 5.43 14.98 -11.18
C SER A 439 5.31 15.11 -9.67
N TRP A 440 6.34 14.69 -8.94
CA TRP A 440 6.49 15.00 -7.52
C TRP A 440 7.40 16.21 -7.29
N ASN A 441 8.33 16.53 -8.18
CA ASN A 441 9.33 17.59 -8.00
C ASN A 441 9.15 18.76 -8.98
N GLU A 442 7.92 19.05 -9.41
CA GLU A 442 7.59 20.15 -10.34
C GLU A 442 8.29 20.04 -11.71
N GLY A 443 8.66 18.81 -12.10
CA GLY A 443 9.40 18.53 -13.34
C GLY A 443 10.89 18.89 -13.25
N LYS A 444 11.46 19.12 -12.06
CA LYS A 444 12.90 19.36 -11.89
C LYS A 444 13.75 18.18 -12.40
N ASN A 445 13.28 16.96 -12.19
CA ASN A 445 13.84 15.75 -12.80
C ASN A 445 12.71 15.11 -13.62
N TRP A 446 12.95 14.86 -14.91
CA TRP A 446 11.89 14.53 -15.87
C TRP A 446 12.36 13.54 -16.94
N ASP A 447 13.13 12.54 -16.54
CA ASP A 447 13.61 11.51 -17.47
C ASP A 447 12.44 10.65 -17.98
N GLY A 448 12.31 10.53 -19.29
CA GLY A 448 11.23 9.80 -19.99
C GLY A 448 9.93 10.60 -20.20
N GLY A 449 9.51 11.38 -19.19
CA GLY A 449 8.36 12.28 -19.26
C GLY A 449 6.98 11.60 -19.22
N SER A 450 6.17 11.98 -18.23
CA SER A 450 4.81 11.46 -18.08
C SER A 450 3.88 12.00 -19.18
N SER A 451 3.06 11.13 -19.80
CA SER A 451 2.10 11.53 -20.84
C SER A 451 0.74 10.85 -20.66
N LEU A 452 0.16 11.00 -19.46
CA LEU A 452 -1.02 10.30 -19.00
C LEU A 452 -2.26 10.63 -19.85
N GLY A 453 -2.89 9.59 -20.39
CA GLY A 453 -4.16 9.71 -21.12
C GLY A 453 -4.09 10.61 -22.35
N ARG A 454 -2.96 10.59 -23.07
CA ARG A 454 -2.80 11.35 -24.32
C ARG A 454 -3.93 11.02 -25.29
N THR A 455 -4.68 12.05 -25.64
CA THR A 455 -5.89 11.97 -26.45
C THR A 455 -5.80 12.99 -27.57
N SER A 456 -6.03 12.56 -28.80
CA SER A 456 -6.08 13.44 -29.97
C SER A 456 -7.50 13.92 -30.24
N THR A 457 -7.64 15.12 -30.80
CA THR A 457 -8.92 15.73 -31.18
C THR A 457 -9.47 15.01 -32.42
N PRO A 458 -10.65 14.35 -32.34
CA PRO A 458 -11.19 13.58 -33.46
C PRO A 458 -11.56 14.45 -34.67
N SER A 459 -11.59 13.85 -35.86
CA SER A 459 -12.06 14.52 -37.07
C SER A 459 -13.54 14.93 -36.94
N GLY A 460 -13.80 16.23 -37.10
CA GLY A 460 -15.14 16.82 -36.92
C GLY A 460 -15.44 17.31 -35.48
N ALA A 461 -14.55 17.11 -34.52
CA ALA A 461 -14.65 17.68 -33.18
C ALA A 461 -13.80 18.96 -33.05
N THR A 462 -14.24 19.89 -32.21
CA THR A 462 -13.51 21.14 -31.86
C THR A 462 -13.00 21.14 -30.41
N SER A 463 -13.18 20.04 -29.69
CA SER A 463 -12.72 19.84 -28.32
C SER A 463 -12.47 18.37 -28.03
N THR A 464 -11.56 18.09 -27.11
CA THR A 464 -11.37 16.76 -26.53
C THR A 464 -10.81 16.88 -25.10
N ARG A 465 -10.78 15.77 -24.36
CA ARG A 465 -10.27 15.71 -23.00
C ARG A 465 -9.52 14.41 -22.72
N THR A 466 -8.64 14.44 -21.73
CA THR A 466 -8.05 13.21 -21.16
C THR A 466 -9.08 12.44 -20.32
N VAL A 467 -8.78 11.19 -20.00
CA VAL A 467 -9.40 10.52 -18.84
C VAL A 467 -8.90 11.14 -17.52
N LEU A 468 -9.48 10.75 -16.40
CA LEU A 468 -9.17 11.30 -15.08
C LEU A 468 -7.97 10.59 -14.43
N PHE A 469 -7.06 11.37 -13.82
CA PHE A 469 -5.86 10.86 -13.13
C PHE A 469 -5.71 11.46 -11.72
N ALA A 470 -5.23 10.66 -10.78
CA ALA A 470 -4.90 11.13 -9.43
C ALA A 470 -3.48 11.73 -9.36
N ALA A 471 -3.29 12.74 -8.52
CA ALA A 471 -1.97 13.29 -8.19
C ALA A 471 -1.11 12.37 -7.31
N ARG A 472 -1.72 11.37 -6.68
CA ARG A 472 -1.07 10.33 -5.90
C ARG A 472 -0.84 9.06 -6.74
N ASP A 473 0.18 8.30 -6.40
CA ASP A 473 0.38 6.92 -6.85
C ASP A 473 0.47 5.97 -5.64
N PRO A 474 -0.66 5.42 -5.18
CA PRO A 474 -0.67 4.50 -4.05
C PRO A 474 0.10 3.20 -4.29
N LYS A 475 0.29 2.77 -5.55
CA LYS A 475 1.05 1.53 -5.86
C LYS A 475 2.52 1.71 -5.52
N SER A 476 3.08 2.87 -5.84
CA SER A 476 4.48 3.22 -5.57
C SER A 476 4.68 3.93 -4.22
N LEU A 477 3.64 4.01 -3.38
CA LEU A 477 3.61 4.80 -2.13
C LEU A 477 3.97 6.29 -2.31
N LEU A 478 3.77 6.85 -3.50
CA LEU A 478 4.13 8.23 -3.84
C LEU A 478 2.92 9.16 -3.66
N TYR A 479 2.93 9.98 -2.62
CA TYR A 479 1.85 10.92 -2.29
C TYR A 479 2.28 12.37 -2.51
N GLY A 480 1.31 13.27 -2.56
CA GLY A 480 1.58 14.69 -2.83
C GLY A 480 2.32 14.93 -4.15
N GLY A 481 1.84 14.34 -5.25
CA GLY A 481 2.26 14.79 -6.58
C GLY A 481 1.51 16.05 -7.02
N ALA A 482 1.89 16.58 -8.17
CA ALA A 482 1.22 17.64 -8.91
C ALA A 482 1.00 17.19 -10.36
N LEU A 483 -0.02 17.74 -11.03
CA LEU A 483 -0.22 17.57 -12.47
C LEU A 483 -0.24 18.90 -13.20
N ARG A 484 0.04 18.85 -14.50
CA ARG A 484 -0.24 19.91 -15.47
C ARG A 484 -0.88 19.31 -16.71
N ALA A 485 -1.75 20.07 -17.38
CA ALA A 485 -2.25 19.68 -18.69
C ALA A 485 -1.25 20.16 -19.75
N CYS A 486 -0.84 19.26 -20.63
CA CYS A 486 0.08 19.55 -21.73
C CYS A 486 -0.59 19.18 -23.05
N GLY A 487 -0.37 20.01 -24.07
CA GLY A 487 -0.98 19.82 -25.36
C GLY A 487 -0.06 20.19 -26.51
N ARG A 488 -0.38 19.63 -27.68
CA ARG A 488 0.36 19.83 -28.92
C ARG A 488 -0.60 20.22 -30.03
N ALA A 489 -0.26 21.30 -30.73
CA ALA A 489 -0.96 21.71 -31.93
C ALA A 489 -0.32 21.06 -33.16
N VAL A 490 -1.14 20.51 -34.06
CA VAL A 490 -0.68 20.07 -35.39
C VAL A 490 -0.18 21.29 -36.18
N THR A 491 -0.88 22.41 -36.06
CA THR A 491 -0.49 23.69 -36.65
C THR A 491 0.72 24.27 -35.91
N GLY A 492 1.77 24.63 -36.64
CA GLY A 492 2.98 25.26 -36.08
C GLY A 492 3.90 24.31 -35.29
N ALA A 493 3.58 23.02 -35.18
CA ALA A 493 4.39 21.96 -34.56
C ALA A 493 4.87 22.23 -33.11
N GLY A 494 4.22 23.15 -32.40
CA GLY A 494 4.54 23.52 -31.02
C GLY A 494 3.73 22.74 -29.98
N GLY A 495 4.27 22.67 -28.77
CA GLY A 495 3.57 22.19 -27.57
C GLY A 495 3.59 23.24 -26.45
N ALA A 496 2.61 23.18 -25.55
CA ALA A 496 2.50 24.04 -24.38
C ALA A 496 1.92 23.26 -23.20
N CYS A 497 2.17 23.72 -21.99
CA CYS A 497 1.60 23.15 -20.77
C CYS A 497 1.03 24.24 -19.87
N THR A 498 0.07 23.88 -19.02
CA THR A 498 -0.33 24.71 -17.88
C THR A 498 0.77 24.74 -16.82
N SER A 499 0.66 25.65 -15.86
CA SER A 499 1.36 25.50 -14.58
C SER A 499 1.01 24.16 -13.91
N TRP A 500 1.92 23.68 -13.06
CA TRP A 500 1.65 22.57 -12.14
C TRP A 500 0.58 22.98 -11.11
N ALA A 501 -0.28 22.04 -10.74
CA ALA A 501 -1.28 22.20 -9.69
C ALA A 501 -1.33 20.94 -8.80
N ARG A 502 -1.64 21.14 -7.51
CA ARG A 502 -1.98 20.07 -6.56
C ARG A 502 -3.48 20.02 -6.32
N PRO A 503 -4.05 18.84 -5.96
CA PRO A 503 -5.45 18.74 -5.58
C PRO A 503 -5.74 19.64 -4.37
N ALA A 504 -6.93 20.25 -4.37
CA ALA A 504 -7.35 21.21 -3.35
C ALA A 504 -8.87 21.24 -3.23
N ALA A 505 -9.46 20.23 -2.57
CA ALA A 505 -10.89 20.23 -2.24
C ALA A 505 -11.23 21.31 -1.20
N ASP A 506 -10.33 21.52 -0.23
CA ASP A 506 -10.40 22.58 0.77
C ASP A 506 -8.97 23.02 1.18
N ARG A 507 -8.87 24.04 2.04
CA ARG A 507 -7.59 24.62 2.48
C ARG A 507 -6.69 23.61 3.20
N ALA A 508 -7.25 22.81 4.12
CA ALA A 508 -6.49 21.87 4.92
C ALA A 508 -6.19 20.56 4.16
N ALA A 509 -7.10 20.11 3.29
CA ALA A 509 -6.81 19.00 2.37
C ALA A 509 -5.66 19.34 1.41
N ALA A 510 -5.65 20.54 0.84
CA ALA A 510 -4.53 21.02 0.04
C ALA A 510 -3.21 21.05 0.83
N ALA A 511 -3.27 21.45 2.10
CA ALA A 511 -2.11 21.47 2.99
C ALA A 511 -1.62 20.06 3.38
N ALA A 512 -2.52 19.11 3.58
CA ALA A 512 -2.23 17.70 3.85
C ALA A 512 -1.55 17.02 2.64
N ASP A 513 -2.09 17.24 1.44
CA ASP A 513 -1.55 16.69 0.19
C ASP A 513 -0.18 17.33 -0.15
N ALA A 514 0.07 18.59 0.24
CA ALA A 514 1.38 19.21 0.18
C ALA A 514 2.36 18.65 1.23
N LEU A 515 1.90 18.33 2.45
CA LEU A 515 2.71 17.75 3.53
C LEU A 515 3.18 16.32 3.21
N MET A 516 2.28 15.50 2.66
CA MET A 516 2.55 14.09 2.34
C MET A 516 3.54 13.88 1.19
N TRP A 517 3.92 14.94 0.48
CA TRP A 517 5.02 14.91 -0.49
C TRP A 517 6.39 14.62 0.14
N ALA A 518 6.62 15.15 1.34
CA ALA A 518 7.89 15.03 2.03
C ALA A 518 7.98 13.79 2.94
N TYR A 519 6.89 13.02 3.05
CA TYR A 519 6.87 11.78 3.80
C TYR A 519 7.63 10.70 3.05
N GLN A 520 8.65 10.12 3.70
CA GLN A 520 9.39 9.01 3.12
C GLN A 520 8.70 7.70 3.48
N PRO A 521 8.10 6.95 2.53
CA PRO A 521 7.46 5.68 2.86
C PRO A 521 8.48 4.67 3.37
N ASP A 522 9.65 4.52 2.74
CA ASP A 522 10.61 3.45 3.07
C ASP A 522 11.13 3.55 4.50
N THR A 523 11.44 4.76 4.96
CA THR A 523 11.89 5.04 6.33
C THR A 523 10.78 5.52 7.27
N ALA A 524 9.54 5.63 6.77
CA ALA A 524 8.31 5.93 7.48
C ALA A 524 8.33 7.20 8.37
N TRP A 525 8.91 8.30 7.88
CA TRP A 525 9.04 9.56 8.63
C TRP A 525 9.32 10.76 7.71
N TRP A 526 9.45 11.96 8.28
CA TRP A 526 9.88 13.15 7.56
C TRP A 526 11.37 13.45 7.88
N LEU A 527 12.22 13.37 6.85
CA LEU A 527 13.66 13.62 6.97
C LEU A 527 13.94 15.09 7.33
N ALA A 528 14.78 15.43 8.32
CA ALA A 528 15.49 14.57 9.26
C ALA A 528 15.36 15.15 10.68
N SER A 529 14.17 15.01 11.27
CA SER A 529 13.97 15.29 12.70
C SER A 529 12.89 14.39 13.30
N TRP A 530 13.26 13.79 14.43
CA TRP A 530 12.51 12.74 15.12
C TRP A 530 11.22 13.28 15.75
N TRP A 531 11.31 14.15 16.77
CA TRP A 531 10.12 14.72 17.40
C TRP A 531 9.30 15.60 16.45
N ASN A 532 9.93 16.28 15.49
CA ASN A 532 9.19 17.04 14.49
C ASN A 532 8.32 16.11 13.63
N SER A 533 8.76 14.87 13.36
CA SER A 533 7.95 13.86 12.67
C SER A 533 6.74 13.45 13.53
N ALA A 534 6.91 13.30 14.85
CA ALA A 534 5.81 13.02 15.78
C ALA A 534 4.73 14.13 15.77
N VAL A 535 5.16 15.40 15.83
CA VAL A 535 4.26 16.55 15.74
C VAL A 535 3.55 16.61 14.38
N THR A 536 4.27 16.31 13.30
CA THR A 536 3.75 16.29 11.92
C THR A 536 2.70 15.21 11.71
N ILE A 537 2.97 13.96 12.09
CA ILE A 537 1.99 12.88 11.96
C ILE A 537 0.76 13.17 12.85
N THR A 538 0.96 13.80 14.02
CA THR A 538 -0.15 14.26 14.86
C THR A 538 -1.02 15.30 14.16
N THR A 539 -0.45 16.29 13.45
CA THR A 539 -1.24 17.27 12.67
C THR A 539 -2.02 16.61 11.54
N LEU A 540 -1.43 15.60 10.88
CA LEU A 540 -2.11 14.83 9.84
C LEU A 540 -3.29 14.01 10.42
N MET A 541 -3.11 13.44 11.61
CA MET A 541 -4.18 12.75 12.34
C MET A 541 -5.25 13.71 12.87
N ASP A 542 -4.88 14.92 13.29
CA ASP A 542 -5.84 15.97 13.68
C ASP A 542 -6.74 16.37 12.52
N TRP A 543 -6.16 16.55 11.32
CA TRP A 543 -6.92 16.80 10.10
C TRP A 543 -7.85 15.63 9.75
N MET A 544 -7.34 14.39 9.75
CA MET A 544 -8.16 13.19 9.52
C MET A 544 -9.30 13.06 10.54
N TRP A 545 -9.07 13.44 11.79
CA TRP A 545 -10.08 13.46 12.83
C TRP A 545 -11.19 14.49 12.54
N VAL A 546 -10.86 15.78 12.40
CA VAL A 546 -11.87 16.85 12.26
C VAL A 546 -12.64 16.79 10.94
N THR A 547 -12.04 16.23 9.89
CA THR A 547 -12.69 16.07 8.57
C THR A 547 -13.39 14.70 8.39
N GLY A 548 -13.19 13.75 9.30
CA GLY A 548 -13.62 12.37 9.12
C GLY A 548 -12.84 11.57 8.06
N ARG A 549 -11.85 12.17 7.38
CA ARG A 549 -11.03 11.50 6.36
C ARG A 549 -10.10 10.44 6.94
N ARG A 550 -9.73 9.45 6.15
CA ARG A 550 -8.97 8.25 6.61
C ARG A 550 -7.83 7.86 5.65
N ASP A 551 -7.61 8.62 4.58
CA ASP A 551 -6.76 8.26 3.43
C ASP A 551 -5.26 8.12 3.77
N TYR A 552 -4.83 8.66 4.91
CA TYR A 552 -3.45 8.60 5.39
C TYR A 552 -3.25 7.74 6.65
N ILE A 553 -4.22 6.93 7.05
CA ILE A 553 -4.04 5.96 8.16
C ILE A 553 -2.89 4.99 7.91
N TRP A 554 -2.66 4.59 6.64
CA TRP A 554 -1.52 3.73 6.30
C TRP A 554 -0.16 4.36 6.66
N ALA A 555 -0.05 5.70 6.63
CA ALA A 555 1.19 6.39 7.01
C ALA A 555 1.38 6.38 8.53
N VAL A 556 0.30 6.51 9.30
CA VAL A 556 0.31 6.38 10.78
C VAL A 556 0.78 4.97 11.18
N ASP A 557 0.15 3.95 10.62
CA ASP A 557 0.45 2.54 10.92
C ASP A 557 1.88 2.16 10.50
N ARG A 558 2.31 2.63 9.34
CA ARG A 558 3.68 2.40 8.85
C ARG A 558 4.73 3.16 9.66
N THR A 559 4.44 4.40 10.08
CA THR A 559 5.30 5.16 11.01
C THR A 559 5.45 4.41 12.33
N PHE A 560 4.38 3.78 12.83
CA PHE A 560 4.44 2.97 14.04
C PHE A 560 5.30 1.71 13.87
N GLU A 561 4.96 0.85 12.90
CA GLU A 561 5.60 -0.47 12.77
C GLU A 561 7.09 -0.40 12.38
N VAL A 562 7.50 0.61 11.60
CA VAL A 562 8.89 0.77 11.16
C VAL A 562 9.79 1.40 12.23
N ASN A 563 9.24 2.26 13.10
CA ASN A 563 10.06 3.13 13.96
C ASN A 563 10.02 2.79 15.45
N LYS A 564 9.21 1.83 15.89
CA LYS A 564 9.17 1.37 17.30
C LYS A 564 10.45 0.63 17.76
N VAL A 565 11.33 0.26 16.82
CA VAL A 565 12.58 -0.46 17.11
C VAL A 565 13.68 0.49 17.58
N PRO A 566 14.65 0.03 18.39
CA PRO A 566 15.84 0.82 18.72
C PRO A 566 16.67 1.13 17.47
N MET A 567 17.28 2.32 17.45
CA MET A 567 18.09 2.83 16.34
C MET A 567 19.28 3.64 16.87
N ALA A 568 20.47 3.35 16.34
CA ALA A 568 21.68 4.05 16.74
C ALA A 568 21.62 5.57 16.48
N ALA A 569 22.43 6.31 17.24
CA ALA A 569 22.67 7.74 17.04
C ALA A 569 23.05 8.06 15.58
N GLY A 570 22.53 9.17 15.05
CA GLY A 570 22.73 9.62 13.67
C GLY A 570 21.82 8.97 12.63
N VAL A 571 21.05 7.91 12.96
CA VAL A 571 20.15 7.26 11.99
C VAL A 571 18.86 8.07 11.78
N LYS A 572 18.19 8.49 12.87
CA LYS A 572 16.99 9.35 12.81
C LYS A 572 16.94 10.50 13.82
N SER A 573 17.78 10.44 14.87
CA SER A 573 18.03 11.53 15.80
C SER A 573 19.55 11.72 15.94
N GLY A 574 19.97 12.85 16.53
CA GLY A 574 21.37 13.03 16.94
C GLY A 574 21.76 12.03 18.02
N ASP A 575 20.82 11.73 18.92
CA ASP A 575 20.96 10.72 19.98
C ASP A 575 20.47 9.34 19.54
N GLU A 576 20.81 8.33 20.35
CA GLU A 576 20.25 6.98 20.22
C GLU A 576 18.74 6.96 20.56
N LEU A 577 17.99 6.20 19.76
CA LEU A 577 16.60 5.88 20.00
C LEU A 577 16.55 4.49 20.65
N LEU A 578 15.99 4.41 21.86
CA LEU A 578 16.11 3.25 22.75
C LEU A 578 15.10 2.13 22.43
N GLY A 579 14.22 2.35 21.46
CA GLY A 579 13.03 1.55 21.21
C GLY A 579 11.79 2.17 21.87
N ASP A 580 10.62 1.67 21.50
CA ASP A 580 9.30 2.11 21.98
C ASP A 580 9.11 3.65 21.92
N PHE A 581 9.68 4.26 20.86
CA PHE A 581 9.79 5.70 20.62
C PHE A 581 10.48 6.55 21.70
N THR A 582 11.15 5.90 22.66
CA THR A 582 11.90 6.56 23.73
C THR A 582 13.30 6.97 23.28
N SER A 583 13.82 8.06 23.86
CA SER A 583 15.15 8.61 23.57
C SER A 583 15.71 9.38 24.76
N ARG A 584 17.02 9.66 24.74
CA ARG A 584 17.72 10.53 25.71
C ARG A 584 16.97 11.85 25.97
N ALA A 585 16.41 12.47 24.92
CA ALA A 585 15.50 13.60 25.04
C ALA A 585 14.10 13.12 25.47
N ILE A 586 13.63 13.61 26.62
CA ILE A 586 12.41 13.14 27.28
C ILE A 586 11.16 13.81 26.68
N ASP A 587 11.29 15.04 26.18
CA ASP A 587 10.25 15.69 25.36
C ASP A 587 10.08 15.02 24.00
N ASP A 588 11.16 14.67 23.29
CA ASP A 588 11.09 13.87 22.05
C ASP A 588 10.24 12.61 22.23
N SER A 589 10.45 11.89 23.33
CA SER A 589 9.66 10.72 23.72
C SER A 589 8.18 11.10 23.94
N ALA A 590 7.92 12.15 24.73
CA ALA A 590 6.56 12.57 25.06
C ALA A 590 5.76 13.10 23.84
N TRP A 591 6.43 13.66 22.82
CA TRP A 591 5.80 14.00 21.54
C TRP A 591 5.23 12.77 20.83
N TRP A 592 5.96 11.64 20.83
CA TRP A 592 5.46 10.38 20.30
C TRP A 592 4.34 9.78 21.15
N GLY A 593 4.42 9.89 22.48
CA GLY A 593 3.32 9.50 23.37
C GLY A 593 2.01 10.22 23.02
N MET A 594 2.08 11.54 22.80
CA MET A 594 0.93 12.33 22.33
C MET A 594 0.45 11.91 20.92
N ALA A 595 1.36 11.57 20.01
CA ALA A 595 1.01 11.05 18.68
C ALA A 595 0.25 9.73 18.78
N TRP A 596 0.66 8.81 19.66
CA TRP A 596 0.03 7.50 19.77
C TRP A 596 -1.30 7.51 20.53
N VAL A 597 -1.50 8.40 21.51
CA VAL A 597 -2.88 8.67 22.01
C VAL A 597 -3.78 9.17 20.87
N ARG A 598 -3.26 10.02 19.98
CA ARG A 598 -4.04 10.52 18.84
C ARG A 598 -4.31 9.45 17.77
N ALA A 599 -3.37 8.54 17.54
CA ALA A 599 -3.58 7.37 16.68
C ALA A 599 -4.61 6.41 17.27
N TYR A 600 -4.62 6.21 18.58
CA TYR A 600 -5.67 5.47 19.27
C TYR A 600 -7.03 6.14 19.09
N ASP A 601 -7.16 7.44 19.38
CA ASP A 601 -8.41 8.18 19.17
C ASP A 601 -8.95 8.01 17.74
N LEU A 602 -8.06 8.11 16.73
CA LEU A 602 -8.45 8.04 15.31
C LEU A 602 -8.85 6.64 14.83
N THR A 603 -8.28 5.58 15.41
CA THR A 603 -8.38 4.20 14.87
C THR A 603 -9.09 3.20 15.79
N GLY A 604 -9.19 3.48 17.08
CA GLY A 604 -9.62 2.53 18.12
C GLY A 604 -8.63 1.39 18.38
N ASN A 605 -7.48 1.32 17.70
CA ASN A 605 -6.54 0.22 17.84
C ASN A 605 -5.67 0.40 19.10
N LYS A 606 -5.90 -0.47 20.09
CA LYS A 606 -5.28 -0.43 21.42
C LYS A 606 -3.74 -0.42 21.40
N LYS A 607 -3.08 -0.95 20.35
CA LYS A 607 -1.60 -0.93 20.24
C LYS A 607 -1.01 0.46 20.43
N TYR A 608 -1.67 1.50 19.91
CA TYR A 608 -1.22 2.87 20.04
C TYR A 608 -1.42 3.44 21.45
N LEU A 609 -2.48 3.04 22.15
CA LEU A 609 -2.70 3.44 23.55
C LEU A 609 -1.67 2.76 24.47
N ASP A 610 -1.35 1.49 24.20
CA ASP A 610 -0.38 0.73 24.96
C ASP A 610 1.04 1.30 24.79
N GLU A 611 1.41 1.67 23.57
CA GLU A 611 2.64 2.42 23.28
C GLU A 611 2.70 3.75 24.04
N ALA A 612 1.61 4.53 24.01
CA ALA A 612 1.55 5.80 24.74
C ALA A 612 1.69 5.61 26.27
N VAL A 613 1.22 4.49 26.82
CA VAL A 613 1.41 4.13 28.23
C VAL A 613 2.86 3.72 28.54
N ILE A 614 3.54 3.00 27.64
CA ILE A 614 4.97 2.69 27.77
C ILE A 614 5.79 3.98 27.83
N ILE A 615 5.59 4.86 26.84
CA ILE A 615 6.25 6.17 26.75
C ILE A 615 5.94 7.04 27.98
N ALA A 616 4.69 7.11 28.42
CA ALA A 616 4.32 7.92 29.58
C ALA A 616 4.94 7.40 30.88
N ASN A 617 5.15 6.09 31.02
CA ASN A 617 5.86 5.52 32.16
C ASN A 617 7.37 5.81 32.09
N TYR A 618 7.97 5.77 30.89
CA TYR A 618 9.35 6.21 30.69
C TYR A 618 9.54 7.68 31.10
N VAL A 619 8.72 8.58 30.57
CA VAL A 619 8.72 10.02 30.93
C VAL A 619 8.46 10.24 32.42
N HIS A 620 7.56 9.46 33.05
CA HIS A 620 7.30 9.53 34.49
C HIS A 620 8.54 9.19 35.33
N GLY A 621 9.44 8.32 34.86
CA GLY A 621 10.72 8.03 35.53
C GLY A 621 11.63 9.25 35.69
N PHE A 622 11.40 10.30 34.91
CA PHE A 622 12.12 11.58 34.96
C PHE A 622 11.39 12.65 35.80
N TRP A 623 10.22 12.35 36.36
CA TRP A 623 9.63 13.18 37.43
C TRP A 623 10.51 13.11 38.68
N ASP A 624 10.83 14.26 39.27
CA ASP A 624 11.74 14.34 40.42
C ASP A 624 11.29 15.40 41.42
N THR A 625 10.98 14.95 42.64
CA THR A 625 10.60 15.80 43.78
C THR A 625 11.78 16.26 44.64
N SER A 626 12.97 15.66 44.50
CA SER A 626 14.16 16.02 45.29
C SER A 626 14.76 17.36 44.89
N THR A 627 14.57 17.76 43.62
CA THR A 627 14.94 19.08 43.10
C THR A 627 13.67 19.87 42.74
N CYS A 628 13.64 21.15 43.11
CA CYS A 628 12.53 22.07 42.82
C CYS A 628 11.12 21.58 43.22
N ASN A 629 11.03 20.65 44.18
CA ASN A 629 9.78 20.05 44.68
C ASN A 629 8.89 19.38 43.61
N GLY A 630 9.46 18.99 42.46
CA GLY A 630 8.72 18.36 41.36
C GLY A 630 9.26 18.77 39.98
N GLY A 631 8.51 18.39 38.95
CA GLY A 631 8.86 18.64 37.54
C GLY A 631 9.61 17.47 36.90
N VAL A 632 9.55 17.41 35.58
CA VAL A 632 10.20 16.37 34.75
C VAL A 632 11.51 16.92 34.19
N TRP A 633 12.56 16.11 34.24
CA TRP A 633 13.84 16.41 33.60
C TRP A 633 13.75 16.33 32.07
N TRP A 634 14.41 17.26 31.39
CA TRP A 634 14.43 17.35 29.93
C TRP A 634 15.19 16.19 29.25
N ASP A 635 16.29 15.76 29.86
CA ASP A 635 17.19 14.73 29.34
C ASP A 635 17.44 13.60 30.35
N GLY A 636 18.00 12.49 29.85
CA GLY A 636 18.54 11.40 30.67
C GLY A 636 19.51 11.90 31.76
N GLU A 637 20.27 12.93 31.39
CA GLU A 637 21.23 13.73 32.14
C GLU A 637 20.73 14.28 33.47
N ARG A 638 19.43 14.60 33.53
CA ARG A 638 18.84 15.44 34.57
C ARG A 638 19.54 16.81 34.66
N THR A 639 19.83 17.41 33.51
CA THR A 639 20.53 18.70 33.43
C THR A 639 19.61 19.89 33.61
N TYR A 640 18.36 19.79 33.12
CA TYR A 640 17.46 20.94 32.99
C TYR A 640 15.97 20.58 33.15
N LYS A 641 15.18 21.47 33.76
CA LYS A 641 13.70 21.36 33.87
C LYS A 641 13.06 22.48 33.06
N ASN A 642 12.49 22.13 31.91
CA ASN A 642 11.96 23.07 30.92
C ASN A 642 10.44 23.00 30.78
N ALA A 643 9.85 24.01 30.12
CA ALA A 643 8.42 24.16 29.93
C ALA A 643 7.83 23.14 28.93
N VAL A 644 8.60 22.72 27.93
CA VAL A 644 8.16 21.74 26.93
C VAL A 644 7.94 20.37 27.57
N THR A 645 8.90 19.82 28.30
CA THR A 645 8.79 18.46 28.89
C THR A 645 7.68 18.40 29.94
N ILE A 646 7.57 19.42 30.81
CA ILE A 646 6.47 19.44 31.80
C ILE A 646 5.09 19.64 31.13
N GLY A 647 4.97 20.54 30.15
CA GLY A 647 3.72 20.78 29.45
C GLY A 647 3.22 19.55 28.69
N LEU A 648 4.14 18.83 28.04
CA LEU A 648 3.88 17.52 27.44
C LEU A 648 3.44 16.49 28.46
N TYR A 649 4.17 16.35 29.58
CA TYR A 649 3.84 15.37 30.61
C TYR A 649 2.47 15.64 31.25
N ILE A 650 2.12 16.89 31.56
CA ILE A 650 0.79 17.28 32.04
C ILE A 650 -0.28 16.82 31.06
N ARG A 651 -0.13 17.15 29.76
CA ARG A 651 -1.16 16.81 28.79
C ARG A 651 -1.21 15.30 28.50
N LEU A 652 -0.07 14.62 28.37
CA LEU A 652 0.02 13.17 28.12
C LEU A 652 -0.66 12.37 29.24
N THR A 653 -0.37 12.70 30.49
CA THR A 653 -1.01 12.05 31.65
C THR A 653 -2.51 12.35 31.72
N ALA A 654 -2.93 13.60 31.46
CA ALA A 654 -4.36 13.96 31.42
C ALA A 654 -5.13 13.27 30.28
N VAL A 655 -4.56 13.17 29.07
CA VAL A 655 -5.23 12.47 27.97
C VAL A 655 -5.29 10.97 28.20
N LEU A 656 -4.26 10.34 28.78
CA LEU A 656 -4.25 8.91 29.08
C LEU A 656 -5.36 8.53 30.06
N HIS A 657 -5.56 9.31 31.13
CA HIS A 657 -6.70 9.15 32.04
C HIS A 657 -8.03 9.13 31.27
N ASN A 658 -8.24 10.09 30.37
CA ASN A 658 -9.46 10.19 29.55
C ASN A 658 -9.69 9.00 28.59
N ARG A 659 -8.68 8.14 28.33
CA ARG A 659 -8.80 6.96 27.45
C ARG A 659 -8.76 5.62 28.22
N ILE A 660 -8.34 5.62 29.48
CA ILE A 660 -8.21 4.40 30.30
C ILE A 660 -9.35 4.38 31.33
N SER A 661 -10.38 3.58 31.06
CA SER A 661 -11.55 3.45 31.93
C SER A 661 -11.16 3.06 33.36
N GLY A 662 -11.59 3.84 34.34
CA GLY A 662 -11.31 3.62 35.76
C GLY A 662 -9.91 4.01 36.24
N ASP A 663 -9.07 4.62 35.39
CA ASP A 663 -7.78 5.14 35.85
C ASP A 663 -7.95 6.24 36.92
N THR A 664 -7.12 6.18 37.95
CA THR A 664 -6.84 7.32 38.85
C THR A 664 -5.36 7.72 38.86
N THR A 665 -4.47 6.85 38.37
CA THR A 665 -3.02 7.05 38.47
C THR A 665 -2.56 8.15 37.53
N TRP A 666 -3.00 8.14 36.28
CA TRP A 666 -2.66 9.17 35.31
C TRP A 666 -3.36 10.49 35.62
N ARG A 667 -4.60 10.44 36.14
CA ARG A 667 -5.30 11.61 36.68
C ARG A 667 -4.51 12.32 37.77
N ASP A 668 -4.11 11.59 38.81
CA ASP A 668 -3.46 12.20 39.97
C ASP A 668 -2.04 12.67 39.63
N ARG A 669 -1.35 11.98 38.70
CA ARG A 669 -0.11 12.46 38.07
C ARG A 669 -0.30 13.78 37.32
N ALA A 670 -1.36 13.91 36.50
CA ALA A 670 -1.66 15.12 35.74
C ALA A 670 -1.98 16.32 36.64
N ILE A 671 -2.81 16.11 37.67
CA ILE A 671 -3.15 17.13 38.68
C ILE A 671 -1.90 17.58 39.44
N THR A 672 -1.04 16.64 39.85
CA THR A 672 0.22 16.94 40.54
C THR A 672 1.17 17.75 39.66
N ALA A 673 1.31 17.36 38.39
CA ALA A 673 2.16 18.04 37.42
C ALA A 673 1.69 19.47 37.11
N TRP A 674 0.38 19.66 36.92
CA TRP A 674 -0.20 20.99 36.73
C TRP A 674 -0.01 21.89 37.94
N ASN A 675 -0.32 21.38 39.15
CA ASN A 675 -0.16 22.14 40.40
C ASN A 675 1.30 22.54 40.67
N TRP A 676 2.26 21.76 40.17
CA TRP A 676 3.68 22.13 40.19
C TRP A 676 3.99 23.21 39.14
N PHE A 677 3.56 23.04 37.89
CA PHE A 677 3.80 24.00 36.82
C PHE A 677 3.27 25.41 37.14
N ASP A 678 2.02 25.50 37.63
CA ASP A 678 1.37 26.76 38.05
C ASP A 678 2.15 27.50 39.16
N LYS A 679 2.98 26.77 39.93
CA LYS A 679 3.81 27.29 41.04
C LYS A 679 5.31 27.33 40.73
N SER A 680 5.73 26.84 39.57
CA SER A 680 7.15 26.71 39.18
C SER A 680 7.84 28.07 38.95
N GLY A 681 7.06 29.10 38.64
CA GLY A 681 7.55 30.40 38.19
C GLY A 681 7.88 30.49 36.70
N MET A 682 7.68 29.43 35.90
CA MET A 682 7.92 29.47 34.44
C MET A 682 7.02 30.50 33.70
N VAL A 683 5.85 30.83 34.25
CA VAL A 683 5.01 31.93 33.79
C VAL A 683 5.55 33.25 34.36
N ASN A 684 5.92 34.18 33.49
CA ASN A 684 6.41 35.50 33.89
C ASN A 684 5.30 36.52 34.15
N ALA A 685 5.70 37.75 34.50
CA ALA A 685 4.79 38.85 34.83
C ALA A 685 3.84 39.24 33.68
N ASP A 686 4.21 38.99 32.42
CA ASP A 686 3.37 39.26 31.24
C ASP A 686 2.38 38.11 30.94
N GLY A 687 2.36 37.05 31.76
CA GLY A 687 1.54 35.85 31.55
C GLY A 687 2.10 34.90 30.48
N LEU A 688 3.38 35.06 30.12
CA LEU A 688 4.06 34.26 29.09
C LEU A 688 4.95 33.19 29.71
N VAL A 689 5.05 32.04 29.05
CA VAL A 689 5.84 30.89 29.50
C VAL A 689 7.27 31.00 28.95
N ASN A 690 8.24 31.28 29.83
CA ASN A 690 9.67 31.18 29.49
C ASN A 690 10.08 29.72 29.34
N ASP A 691 11.27 29.50 28.76
CA ASP A 691 11.75 28.16 28.43
C ASP A 691 11.86 27.20 29.64
N GLY A 692 12.12 27.69 30.86
CA GLY A 692 12.19 26.80 32.02
C GLY A 692 12.67 27.44 33.32
N ILE A 693 13.21 26.60 34.21
CA ILE A 693 13.77 27.02 35.50
C ILE A 693 15.26 26.66 35.62
N ASN A 694 16.00 27.50 36.35
CA ASN A 694 17.40 27.27 36.70
C ASN A 694 17.53 26.35 37.95
N HIS A 695 18.76 26.03 38.34
CA HIS A 695 19.04 25.19 39.52
C HIS A 695 18.56 25.80 40.86
N ASP A 696 18.37 27.13 40.94
CA ASP A 696 17.77 27.82 42.10
C ASP A 696 16.23 27.77 42.10
N CYS A 697 15.64 27.02 41.17
CA CYS A 697 14.21 26.88 40.97
C CYS A 697 13.52 28.24 40.71
N LYS A 698 14.17 29.08 39.90
CA LYS A 698 13.66 30.36 39.41
C LYS A 698 13.51 30.33 37.90
N ASN A 699 12.56 31.13 37.38
CA ASN A 699 12.43 31.39 35.96
C ASN A 699 13.80 31.80 35.38
N ASN A 700 14.22 31.15 34.30
CA ASN A 700 15.52 31.38 33.69
C ASN A 700 15.60 32.64 32.81
N GLY A 701 14.47 33.32 32.55
CA GLY A 701 14.37 34.50 31.70
C GLY A 701 14.67 34.25 30.21
N GLN A 702 14.82 32.98 29.80
CA GLN A 702 15.12 32.60 28.42
C GLN A 702 13.93 32.85 27.48
N PRO A 703 14.12 32.89 26.15
CA PRO A 703 13.08 33.25 25.20
C PRO A 703 11.73 32.56 25.40
N VAL A 704 10.67 33.34 25.21
CA VAL A 704 9.30 32.82 25.12
C VAL A 704 9.11 32.26 23.71
N HIS A 705 8.59 31.04 23.62
CA HIS A 705 8.28 30.36 22.37
C HIS A 705 6.79 29.99 22.34
N SER A 706 6.14 30.07 21.18
CA SER A 706 4.69 29.87 21.10
C SER A 706 4.27 28.47 21.56
N TYR A 707 5.06 27.43 21.28
CA TYR A 707 4.73 26.06 21.69
C TYR A 707 4.67 25.85 23.21
N ASN A 708 5.52 26.53 24.00
CA ASN A 708 5.49 26.47 25.47
C ASN A 708 4.20 27.11 26.01
N GLN A 709 3.81 28.25 25.45
CA GLN A 709 2.52 28.90 25.75
C GLN A 709 1.34 27.99 25.38
N GLY A 710 1.41 27.35 24.22
CA GLY A 710 0.39 26.41 23.72
C GLY A 710 0.24 25.18 24.58
N LEU A 711 1.35 24.54 24.97
CA LEU A 711 1.37 23.39 25.87
C LEU A 711 0.77 23.73 27.23
N ALA A 712 1.07 24.90 27.78
CA ALA A 712 0.46 25.36 29.04
C ALA A 712 -1.06 25.55 28.92
N ILE A 713 -1.54 26.20 27.83
CA ILE A 713 -2.98 26.34 27.54
C ILE A 713 -3.65 24.95 27.40
N GLY A 714 -3.04 24.05 26.64
CA GLY A 714 -3.55 22.71 26.37
C GLY A 714 -3.54 21.79 27.60
N GLY A 715 -2.51 21.89 28.44
CA GLY A 715 -2.41 21.17 29.71
C GLY A 715 -3.47 21.64 30.71
N ALA A 716 -3.63 22.96 30.86
CA ALA A 716 -4.66 23.56 31.69
C ALA A 716 -6.08 23.12 31.28
N LEU A 717 -6.37 23.14 29.97
CA LEU A 717 -7.67 22.72 29.44
C LEU A 717 -7.95 21.23 29.66
N GLU A 718 -6.96 20.35 29.46
CA GLU A 718 -7.15 18.92 29.68
C GLU A 718 -7.28 18.58 31.17
N VAL A 719 -6.52 19.26 32.05
CA VAL A 719 -6.68 19.11 33.50
C VAL A 719 -8.01 19.66 34.00
N TYR A 720 -8.57 20.70 33.37
CA TYR A 720 -9.96 21.10 33.61
C TYR A 720 -10.94 19.98 33.24
N ARG A 721 -10.77 19.31 32.08
CA ARG A 721 -11.65 18.21 31.65
C ARG A 721 -11.68 17.03 32.64
N ILE A 722 -10.55 16.68 33.26
CA ILE A 722 -10.46 15.54 34.22
C ILE A 722 -10.84 15.90 35.67
N THR A 723 -11.06 17.18 35.97
CA THR A 723 -11.34 17.65 37.35
C THR A 723 -12.64 18.44 37.51
N GLY A 724 -13.12 19.08 36.45
CA GLY A 724 -14.19 20.09 36.51
C GLY A 724 -13.76 21.40 37.19
N ASN A 725 -12.49 21.58 37.58
CA ASN A 725 -12.05 22.75 38.34
C ASN A 725 -11.93 24.00 37.47
N SER A 726 -12.86 24.95 37.64
CA SER A 726 -12.89 26.21 36.88
C SER A 726 -11.62 27.04 36.99
N SER A 727 -10.88 26.98 38.11
CA SER A 727 -9.63 27.77 38.25
C SER A 727 -8.57 27.36 37.21
N THR A 728 -8.56 26.10 36.80
CA THR A 728 -7.68 25.55 35.76
C THR A 728 -8.10 26.04 34.37
N LEU A 729 -9.41 26.09 34.08
CA LEU A 729 -9.92 26.67 32.84
C LEU A 729 -9.63 28.18 32.76
N ASP A 730 -9.74 28.89 33.87
CA ASP A 730 -9.41 30.32 33.92
C ASP A 730 -7.90 30.56 33.77
N ALA A 731 -7.04 29.64 34.21
CA ALA A 731 -5.62 29.67 33.88
C ALA A 731 -5.38 29.50 32.37
N ALA A 732 -6.06 28.55 31.72
CA ALA A 732 -6.00 28.37 30.26
C ALA A 732 -6.39 29.65 29.51
N LYS A 733 -7.47 30.32 29.94
CA LYS A 733 -7.93 31.61 29.38
C LYS A 733 -6.91 32.73 29.61
N ARG A 734 -6.34 32.87 30.81
CA ARG A 734 -5.31 33.88 31.11
C ARG A 734 -4.07 33.71 30.22
N LEU A 735 -3.60 32.47 30.06
CA LEU A 735 -2.46 32.14 29.19
C LEU A 735 -2.77 32.42 27.70
N ALA A 736 -3.99 32.14 27.24
CA ALA A 736 -4.44 32.46 25.89
C ALA A 736 -4.57 33.98 25.65
N ASP A 737 -5.07 34.72 26.63
CA ASP A 737 -5.19 36.19 26.58
C ASP A 737 -3.81 36.87 26.56
N ALA A 738 -2.86 36.40 27.37
CA ALA A 738 -1.47 36.86 27.34
C ALA A 738 -0.83 36.62 25.97
N ALA A 739 -1.05 35.45 25.37
CA ALA A 739 -0.50 35.10 24.06
C ALA A 739 -0.99 36.03 22.94
N MET A 740 -2.30 36.30 22.87
CA MET A 740 -2.90 37.17 21.85
C MET A 740 -2.51 38.65 22.00
N ASN A 741 -2.28 39.11 23.23
CA ASN A 741 -1.97 40.52 23.52
C ASN A 741 -0.46 40.81 23.56
N SER A 742 0.38 39.78 23.57
CA SER A 742 1.84 39.90 23.60
C SER A 742 2.41 40.29 22.24
N SER A 743 3.19 41.36 22.20
CA SER A 743 3.98 41.77 21.02
C SER A 743 5.14 40.81 20.68
N VAL A 744 5.45 39.84 21.56
CA VAL A 744 6.48 38.82 21.33
C VAL A 744 5.91 37.61 20.56
N LEU A 745 4.66 37.23 20.85
CA LEU A 745 3.99 36.09 20.21
C LEU A 745 2.98 36.49 19.13
N THR A 746 2.46 37.71 19.17
CA THR A 746 1.41 38.18 18.27
C THR A 746 1.71 39.59 17.76
N VAL A 747 1.99 39.72 16.45
CA VAL A 747 2.22 41.01 15.79
C VAL A 747 1.11 41.24 14.77
N ASP A 748 0.46 42.42 14.82
CA ASP A 748 -0.74 42.76 14.04
C ASP A 748 -1.86 41.71 14.11
N GLY A 749 -1.94 40.95 15.22
CA GLY A 749 -2.86 39.85 15.43
C GLY A 749 -2.54 38.56 14.65
N VAL A 750 -1.30 38.41 14.16
CA VAL A 750 -0.78 37.19 13.53
C VAL A 750 0.28 36.57 14.44
N LEU A 751 0.21 35.26 14.63
CA LEU A 751 1.13 34.50 15.48
C LEU A 751 2.55 34.48 14.87
N THR A 752 3.54 34.79 15.68
CA THR A 752 4.94 34.99 15.30
C THR A 752 5.90 34.30 16.28
N GLU A 753 7.08 33.94 15.79
CA GLU A 753 8.24 33.59 16.61
C GLU A 753 9.30 34.70 16.57
N ALA A 754 10.23 34.71 17.52
CA ALA A 754 11.33 35.69 17.58
C ALA A 754 12.29 35.64 16.36
N CYS A 755 12.21 34.56 15.56
CA CYS A 755 12.95 34.36 14.31
C CYS A 755 12.14 34.67 13.04
N ASP A 756 10.83 34.97 13.14
CA ASP A 756 9.93 35.29 12.01
C ASP A 756 10.12 36.72 11.48
N THR A 757 11.37 37.12 11.32
CA THR A 757 11.77 38.47 10.93
C THR A 757 12.30 38.49 9.49
N PRO A 758 12.30 39.64 8.79
CA PRO A 758 12.73 39.71 7.39
C PRO A 758 14.24 39.48 7.20
N ASP A 759 15.02 39.49 8.27
CA ASP A 759 16.49 39.40 8.35
C ASP A 759 16.99 38.08 8.99
N LYS A 760 16.10 37.12 9.27
CA LYS A 760 16.46 35.85 9.93
C LYS A 760 15.73 34.65 9.34
N VAL A 761 16.28 33.47 9.62
CA VAL A 761 15.67 32.17 9.34
C VAL A 761 15.56 31.40 10.64
N CYS A 762 14.36 30.89 10.94
CA CYS A 762 14.16 29.98 12.07
C CYS A 762 14.94 28.67 11.86
N ASN A 763 15.54 28.13 12.93
CA ASN A 763 16.07 26.77 12.91
C ASN A 763 14.93 25.75 12.71
N ASP A 764 15.29 24.50 12.43
CA ASP A 764 14.32 23.45 12.10
C ASP A 764 13.26 23.24 13.21
N ASN A 765 13.62 23.40 14.48
CA ASN A 765 12.70 23.27 15.61
C ASN A 765 11.67 24.42 15.64
N GLY A 766 12.13 25.67 15.55
CA GLY A 766 11.30 26.87 15.63
C GLY A 766 10.23 26.95 14.53
N LYS A 767 10.44 26.26 13.40
CA LYS A 767 9.47 26.18 12.31
C LYS A 767 8.14 25.55 12.73
N GLN A 768 8.13 24.64 13.69
CA GLN A 768 6.91 23.92 14.11
C GLN A 768 6.16 24.54 15.28
N PHE A 769 6.77 25.46 16.04
CA PHE A 769 6.24 25.91 17.32
C PHE A 769 4.82 26.50 17.22
N LYS A 770 4.56 27.27 16.16
CA LYS A 770 3.28 27.91 15.91
C LYS A 770 2.13 26.93 15.64
N GLY A 771 2.37 25.83 14.93
CA GLY A 771 1.37 24.78 14.75
C GLY A 771 1.00 24.06 16.04
N ILE A 772 1.98 23.84 16.92
CA ILE A 772 1.78 23.26 18.24
C ILE A 772 0.93 24.20 19.11
N PHE A 773 1.22 25.49 19.10
CA PHE A 773 0.36 26.50 19.73
C PHE A 773 -1.08 26.43 19.18
N MET A 774 -1.23 26.43 17.85
CA MET A 774 -2.56 26.42 17.22
C MET A 774 -3.37 25.16 17.51
N ARG A 775 -2.73 23.99 17.67
CA ARG A 775 -3.41 22.75 18.09
C ARG A 775 -4.13 22.94 19.43
N TYR A 776 -3.43 23.49 20.43
CA TYR A 776 -3.97 23.61 21.79
C TYR A 776 -4.82 24.88 22.01
N PHE A 777 -4.48 25.97 21.33
CA PHE A 777 -5.31 27.18 21.32
C PHE A 777 -6.63 26.93 20.58
N GLY A 778 -6.61 26.20 19.46
CA GLY A 778 -7.80 25.76 18.74
C GLY A 778 -8.71 24.87 19.59
N ASP A 779 -8.12 23.97 20.37
CA ASP A 779 -8.84 23.14 21.35
C ASP A 779 -9.57 24.00 22.41
N LEU A 780 -8.92 25.05 22.93
CA LEU A 780 -9.56 26.03 23.84
C LEU A 780 -10.67 26.83 23.15
N ALA A 781 -10.44 27.31 21.93
CA ALA A 781 -11.42 28.08 21.16
C ALA A 781 -12.69 27.25 20.87
N ASN A 782 -12.51 25.99 20.46
CA ASN A 782 -13.57 25.01 20.23
C ASN A 782 -14.32 24.68 21.53
N ALA A 783 -13.60 24.39 22.63
CA ALA A 783 -14.19 23.99 23.90
C ALA A 783 -14.96 25.13 24.62
N THR A 784 -14.56 26.39 24.41
CA THR A 784 -15.16 27.55 25.09
C THR A 784 -16.12 28.36 24.22
N ARG A 785 -16.01 28.26 22.88
CA ARG A 785 -16.74 29.06 21.88
C ARG A 785 -16.67 30.58 22.08
N VAL A 786 -15.66 31.08 22.81
CA VAL A 786 -15.50 32.51 23.09
C VAL A 786 -15.00 33.24 21.83
N ASP A 787 -15.74 34.27 21.39
CA ASP A 787 -15.55 34.95 20.11
C ASP A 787 -14.12 35.44 19.85
N LYS A 788 -13.42 36.01 20.85
CA LYS A 788 -12.03 36.45 20.68
C LYS A 788 -11.08 35.30 20.31
N TYR A 789 -11.30 34.10 20.85
CA TYR A 789 -10.47 32.93 20.53
C TYR A 789 -10.82 32.36 19.15
N THR A 790 -12.11 32.25 18.81
CA THR A 790 -12.54 31.76 17.48
C THR A 790 -12.12 32.73 16.37
N ALA A 791 -12.20 34.04 16.60
CA ALA A 791 -11.70 35.07 15.70
C ALA A 791 -10.18 35.02 15.52
N TYR A 792 -9.42 34.82 16.60
CA TYR A 792 -7.96 34.68 16.53
C TYR A 792 -7.54 33.48 15.68
N VAL A 793 -8.19 32.32 15.87
CA VAL A 793 -7.94 31.10 15.08
C VAL A 793 -8.25 31.32 13.59
N ARG A 794 -9.42 31.91 13.27
CA ARG A 794 -9.79 32.25 11.88
C ARG A 794 -8.76 33.18 11.24
N LYS A 795 -8.30 34.20 11.97
CA LYS A 795 -7.28 35.14 11.49
C LYS A 795 -5.95 34.46 11.15
N GLN A 796 -5.52 33.46 11.93
CA GLN A 796 -4.31 32.68 11.58
C GLN A 796 -4.52 31.88 10.30
N ALA A 797 -5.63 31.15 10.19
CA ALA A 797 -5.96 30.33 9.02
C ALA A 797 -6.13 31.17 7.73
N ASP A 798 -6.73 32.36 7.83
CA ASP A 798 -6.86 33.30 6.71
C ASP A 798 -5.52 33.92 6.32
N SER A 799 -4.68 34.34 7.28
CA SER A 799 -3.36 34.91 6.97
C SER A 799 -2.44 33.88 6.31
N VAL A 800 -2.38 32.66 6.85
CA VAL A 800 -1.67 31.52 6.24
C VAL A 800 -2.13 31.29 4.80
N TRP A 801 -3.45 31.18 4.57
CA TRP A 801 -3.97 30.80 3.24
C TRP A 801 -3.86 31.90 2.18
N SER A 802 -3.97 33.16 2.59
CA SER A 802 -4.00 34.32 1.68
C SER A 802 -2.65 35.00 1.48
N LYS A 803 -1.72 34.88 2.43
CA LYS A 803 -0.42 35.58 2.40
C LYS A 803 0.79 34.65 2.39
N ASP A 804 0.68 33.46 2.99
CA ASP A 804 1.81 32.56 3.21
C ASP A 804 1.63 31.20 2.52
N ARG A 805 1.17 31.24 1.26
CA ARG A 805 0.91 30.06 0.43
C ARG A 805 1.35 30.29 -1.01
N ASP A 806 2.03 29.31 -1.60
CA ASP A 806 2.41 29.34 -3.03
C ASP A 806 1.37 28.67 -3.96
N SER A 807 1.63 28.66 -5.26
CA SER A 807 0.76 28.08 -6.29
C SER A 807 0.56 26.56 -6.17
N LEU A 808 1.35 25.87 -5.34
CA LEU A 808 1.29 24.43 -5.08
C LEU A 808 0.86 24.14 -3.65
N ASN A 809 0.29 25.12 -2.95
CA ASN A 809 -0.21 24.99 -1.58
C ASN A 809 0.88 24.66 -0.55
N ARG A 810 2.16 24.98 -0.85
CA ARG A 810 3.22 25.00 0.16
C ARG A 810 3.04 26.23 1.04
N LEU A 811 3.11 26.02 2.35
CA LEU A 811 2.90 27.02 3.39
C LEU A 811 4.22 27.35 4.07
N GLY A 812 4.48 28.64 4.25
CA GLY A 812 5.75 29.12 4.80
C GLY A 812 5.77 29.24 6.32
N GLN A 813 6.86 29.86 6.77
CA GLN A 813 7.11 30.15 8.18
C GLN A 813 6.42 31.46 8.59
N ARG A 814 6.59 32.52 7.79
CA ARG A 814 6.13 33.87 8.11
C ARG A 814 4.68 34.06 7.67
N TRP A 815 3.74 33.67 8.54
CA TRP A 815 2.29 33.67 8.31
C TRP A 815 1.68 35.04 7.95
N ASN A 816 2.42 36.13 8.15
CA ASN A 816 2.06 37.47 7.68
C ASN A 816 2.33 37.68 6.17
N GLY A 817 2.99 36.72 5.50
CA GLY A 817 3.37 36.72 4.09
C GLY A 817 4.62 37.52 3.74
N VAL A 818 5.38 38.00 4.73
CA VAL A 818 6.60 38.77 4.45
C VAL A 818 7.65 37.87 3.83
N ASP A 819 8.15 38.26 2.66
CA ASP A 819 9.23 37.59 1.94
C ASP A 819 10.41 38.55 1.72
N ASN A 820 11.62 38.00 1.62
CA ASN A 820 12.88 38.76 1.47
C ASN A 820 13.82 37.95 0.57
N ALA A 821 14.55 38.60 -0.34
CA ALA A 821 15.42 37.90 -1.30
C ALA A 821 16.65 37.24 -0.65
N ASP A 822 17.24 37.88 0.36
CA ASP A 822 18.40 37.40 1.11
C ASP A 822 17.99 36.39 2.20
N PHE A 823 16.77 36.55 2.75
CA PHE A 823 16.17 35.65 3.74
C PHE A 823 14.77 35.18 3.30
N PRO A 824 14.67 34.29 2.29
CA PRO A 824 13.39 33.81 1.79
C PRO A 824 12.52 33.19 2.88
N ASN A 825 11.20 33.39 2.77
CA ASN A 825 10.25 32.78 3.68
C ASN A 825 10.31 31.26 3.51
N ALA A 826 10.89 30.60 4.52
CA ALA A 826 11.19 29.18 4.50
C ALA A 826 9.92 28.36 4.25
N ARG A 827 10.00 27.40 3.32
CA ARG A 827 8.92 26.49 2.95
C ARG A 827 9.47 25.07 2.92
N ASP A 828 9.24 24.33 3.99
CA ASP A 828 9.57 22.91 4.12
C ASP A 828 8.43 22.15 4.82
N TRP A 829 8.59 20.86 5.08
CA TRP A 829 7.52 20.05 5.69
C TRP A 829 7.22 20.45 7.14
N ARG A 830 8.15 21.12 7.84
CA ARG A 830 7.95 21.62 9.20
C ARG A 830 7.08 22.87 9.19
N THR A 831 7.38 23.82 8.31
CA THR A 831 6.53 25.00 8.10
C THR A 831 5.14 24.58 7.59
N GLN A 832 5.10 23.60 6.68
CA GLN A 832 3.85 23.01 6.18
C GLN A 832 2.99 22.43 7.31
N ALA A 833 3.55 21.57 8.15
CA ALA A 833 2.83 20.97 9.29
C ALA A 833 2.42 22.04 10.32
N SER A 834 3.25 23.06 10.51
CA SER A 834 2.99 24.18 11.42
C SER A 834 1.77 25.00 10.97
N ALA A 835 1.80 25.48 9.73
CA ALA A 835 0.74 26.29 9.13
C ALA A 835 -0.55 25.49 8.88
N MET A 836 -0.45 24.20 8.54
CA MET A 836 -1.58 23.28 8.49
C MET A 836 -2.30 23.18 9.83
N GLY A 837 -1.58 23.26 10.96
CA GLY A 837 -2.18 23.30 12.30
C GLY A 837 -3.17 24.46 12.50
N ALA A 838 -2.90 25.64 11.93
CA ALA A 838 -3.84 26.77 11.95
C ALA A 838 -5.12 26.49 11.12
N LEU A 839 -4.96 25.88 9.94
CA LEU A 839 -6.08 25.51 9.06
C LEU A 839 -6.96 24.44 9.71
N VAL A 840 -6.36 23.43 10.34
CA VAL A 840 -7.06 22.37 11.08
C VAL A 840 -7.80 22.91 12.30
N ALA A 841 -7.17 23.81 13.07
CA ALA A 841 -7.80 24.48 14.19
C ALA A 841 -9.06 25.26 13.77
N ALA A 842 -9.04 25.90 12.59
CA ALA A 842 -10.20 26.64 12.08
C ALA A 842 -11.37 25.75 11.62
N ILE A 843 -11.11 24.50 11.22
CA ILE A 843 -12.17 23.52 10.87
C ILE A 843 -12.93 23.04 12.11
N GLY A 844 -12.32 23.03 13.29
CA GLY A 844 -12.96 22.62 14.55
C GLY A 844 -13.84 23.68 15.24
N LEU A 845 -14.05 24.85 14.62
CA LEU A 845 -14.75 26.00 15.22
C LEU A 845 -16.27 26.02 15.05
#